data_AF-A0A355W502-F1
#
_entry.id   AF-A0A355W502-F1
#
_cell.length_a   1.000
_cell.length_b   1.000
_cell.length_c   1.000
_cell.angle_alpha   90.00
_cell.angle_beta   90.00
_cell.angle_gamma   90.00
#
_symmetry.space_group_name_H-M   'P 1'
#
loop_
_entity.id
_entity.type
_entity.pdbx_description
1 polymer ?
#
loop_
_entity_poly.entity_id
_entity_poly.type
_entity_poly.pdbx_seq_one_letter_code
_entity_poly.pdbx_strand_id
1 'polypeptide(L)'
;MNEKDLKESENNNEVFQLDKSSIVVPIDDSPVPDTLESDDHEDDLFSLEAIDLTALKLESIEAKLDNLYKEFQSKLKYDAHKEKIIDDLHGELREYKDGLVKKMERENFYILLDLSVDPPEDDLQVIAKAIKDKQAIWSRQRNHPTKGVAAKNYISMLSEIRKVMKDPALRILEADAAVQIVFDKEKEKYSEIDKHISLHMSKGYITEEEIFKLAAIHRIDVNEIRSRTKAVEDDKFEKIDKQLKIRMPKGYITEAEISQLARIYSVEEEEIRSRTTCPVRKEAFMEGDKIKPLDKSIEKIIEDNLKIVGAPSLYQFLNVSSGSSLEEIRKSIDINDGEIKKTGKKDARVTACDTLLGYCRTIFSSDESRYAYDMIFAQSCLAELNWSIDVAGSDGIIRAEYFDPLVKLAVDIGMEVAEAEQYILKYCKNKKWTIESPKKKISKKIRYAAGILLVAIIAACTIAFIDFSKKKRLKNNYQLMLADFNNQKDMKQKEQILRDFIDSSRPNEFTADAKVKINEIARLVDQDEYDKLIREIDLFEKEKKYNRAIDACGQYLKKNSKTSFMSEVKQKIIFFSKLADYFDYPKVQETSNLDIQSRLSAYTGYLKKHPDGKYIDFAKKMISAMSGEYYIFFTKEISIYEKNEDWQKGILLADKFIEIYKNNNRVPGVKKLQNRFRTFLRQKEAFDGLREKAEAKKEQFAEAKQIYYEFLYAYPDTYVNDKINKEIAKLEKLEKNAEIKATKTKIRNMIQQVGGNRYVDNNDGTVKDAKTGLIWSVLDSSIVLGDGCLDYDNAVSHVKKMKTGGYQDWRLPTREELETIYKKKPYFPQTEAPWYWTSKSYSRYSDGWSKVVDIVTSSNQAESAKQQVDARECGWVRAVRK
;
A
#
# COMPACT_ATOMS: atom_id res chain seq x y z
N MET A 1 24.28 17.27 -55.39
CA MET A 1 24.93 17.22 -56.70
C MET A 1 24.04 16.39 -57.60
N ASN A 2 23.20 17.05 -58.41
CA ASN A 2 22.34 16.47 -59.45
C ASN A 2 21.27 15.46 -58.95
N GLU A 3 20.20 15.18 -59.69
CA GLU A 3 19.27 16.02 -60.47
C GLU A 3 18.03 15.17 -60.80
N LYS A 4 16.94 15.79 -61.25
CA LYS A 4 15.66 15.16 -61.62
C LYS A 4 14.84 14.54 -60.47
N ASP A 5 13.52 14.69 -60.42
CA ASP A 5 12.64 15.67 -61.09
C ASP A 5 11.63 16.20 -60.06
N LEU A 6 11.09 17.39 -60.29
CA LEU A 6 10.34 18.18 -59.30
C LEU A 6 9.18 18.88 -60.02
N LYS A 7 7.98 18.88 -59.39
CA LYS A 7 6.71 19.45 -59.92
C LYS A 7 6.11 18.63 -61.09
N GLU A 8 4.83 18.78 -61.47
CA GLU A 8 3.71 19.57 -60.93
C GLU A 8 2.37 18.84 -61.22
N SER A 9 1.36 19.10 -60.37
CA SER A 9 -0.08 19.32 -60.71
C SER A 9 -0.92 18.42 -61.65
N GLU A 10 -2.21 18.32 -61.25
CA GLU A 10 -3.41 18.53 -62.08
C GLU A 10 -4.12 17.41 -62.89
N ASN A 11 -5.46 17.49 -62.81
CA ASN A 11 -6.49 17.32 -63.84
C ASN A 11 -6.73 15.98 -64.58
N ASN A 12 -7.91 15.40 -64.24
CA ASN A 12 -9.06 15.15 -65.14
C ASN A 12 -8.99 14.13 -66.30
N ASN A 13 -10.19 13.62 -66.64
CA ASN A 13 -10.61 13.01 -67.91
C ASN A 13 -9.95 11.66 -68.33
N GLU A 14 -10.55 10.80 -69.16
CA GLU A 14 -11.97 10.52 -69.49
C GLU A 14 -12.08 9.11 -70.15
N VAL A 15 -13.31 8.62 -70.34
CA VAL A 15 -13.81 7.70 -71.41
C VAL A 15 -12.84 6.78 -72.17
N PHE A 16 -13.05 5.45 -72.07
CA PHE A 16 -13.01 4.41 -73.15
C PHE A 16 -13.57 3.11 -72.53
N GLN A 17 -14.62 2.37 -72.96
CA GLN A 17 -15.41 2.17 -74.19
C GLN A 17 -14.93 1.00 -75.11
N LEU A 18 -15.88 0.12 -75.49
CA LEU A 18 -15.82 -0.98 -76.48
C LEU A 18 -15.01 -2.26 -76.05
N ASP A 19 -15.28 -3.50 -76.50
CA ASP A 19 -16.30 -4.05 -77.45
C ASP A 19 -16.55 -5.58 -77.29
N LYS A 20 -17.63 -6.12 -77.91
CA LYS A 20 -17.86 -7.51 -78.48
C LYS A 20 -17.54 -8.81 -77.66
N SER A 21 -18.16 -9.99 -77.87
CA SER A 21 -19.35 -10.41 -78.68
C SER A 21 -19.77 -11.90 -78.47
N SER A 22 -21.06 -12.19 -78.71
CA SER A 22 -21.63 -13.46 -79.27
C SER A 22 -21.70 -14.78 -78.47
N ILE A 23 -22.92 -15.38 -78.41
CA ILE A 23 -23.29 -16.73 -78.93
C ILE A 23 -24.80 -17.04 -78.64
N VAL A 24 -25.65 -16.90 -79.68
CA VAL A 24 -26.65 -17.86 -80.27
C VAL A 24 -27.54 -18.69 -79.30
N VAL A 25 -28.88 -18.55 -79.18
CA VAL A 25 -30.05 -18.66 -80.15
C VAL A 25 -30.38 -20.14 -80.52
N PRO A 26 -31.60 -20.70 -80.29
CA PRO A 26 -32.91 -20.41 -80.94
C PRO A 26 -34.08 -20.10 -79.94
N ILE A 27 -35.23 -19.47 -80.26
CA ILE A 27 -36.23 -19.55 -81.37
C ILE A 27 -37.18 -20.75 -81.20
N ASP A 28 -38.52 -20.62 -81.13
CA ASP A 28 -39.39 -19.40 -81.12
C ASP A 28 -40.39 -19.38 -79.91
N ASP A 29 -41.71 -19.11 -79.91
CA ASP A 29 -42.76 -18.90 -80.92
C ASP A 29 -43.95 -18.05 -80.36
N SER A 30 -45.05 -17.91 -81.10
CA SER A 30 -46.23 -17.02 -80.87
C SER A 30 -47.58 -17.77 -81.10
N PRO A 31 -48.82 -17.20 -81.00
CA PRO A 31 -49.20 -15.77 -80.95
C PRO A 31 -50.34 -15.32 -79.99
N VAL A 32 -50.58 -14.00 -80.00
CA VAL A 32 -51.78 -13.23 -79.53
C VAL A 32 -52.87 -13.22 -80.65
N PRO A 33 -54.08 -12.57 -80.60
CA PRO A 33 -54.62 -11.48 -79.74
C PRO A 33 -56.00 -11.88 -79.09
N ASP A 34 -57.05 -11.08 -78.81
CA ASP A 34 -57.42 -9.67 -79.09
C ASP A 34 -58.43 -9.04 -78.05
N THR A 35 -59.48 -8.33 -78.49
CA THR A 35 -60.35 -7.35 -77.75
C THR A 35 -61.88 -7.59 -77.89
N LEU A 36 -62.71 -6.63 -77.42
CA LEU A 36 -64.18 -6.40 -77.61
C LEU A 36 -65.13 -7.08 -76.58
N GLU A 37 -66.06 -6.36 -75.90
CA GLU A 37 -67.44 -5.89 -76.25
C GLU A 37 -68.49 -7.05 -76.35
N SER A 38 -69.77 -6.94 -75.96
CA SER A 38 -70.61 -5.92 -75.25
C SER A 38 -71.92 -6.57 -74.71
N ASP A 39 -72.77 -5.81 -73.98
CA ASP A 39 -74.24 -5.99 -73.78
C ASP A 39 -74.75 -7.32 -73.12
N ASP A 40 -76.01 -7.54 -72.67
CA ASP A 40 -77.18 -6.68 -72.43
C ASP A 40 -78.16 -7.35 -71.39
N HIS A 41 -78.94 -6.55 -70.63
CA HIS A 41 -80.15 -6.94 -69.83
C HIS A 41 -80.05 -8.15 -68.83
N GLU A 42 -81.00 -8.51 -67.93
CA GLU A 42 -82.39 -8.08 -67.62
C GLU A 42 -82.68 -8.20 -66.09
N ASP A 43 -83.95 -8.03 -65.67
CA ASP A 43 -84.57 -8.02 -64.31
C ASP A 43 -84.14 -9.17 -63.33
N ASP A 44 -84.37 -9.15 -62.00
CA ASP A 44 -85.59 -8.74 -61.26
C ASP A 44 -85.35 -8.49 -59.72
N LEU A 45 -86.45 -8.36 -58.96
CA LEU A 45 -86.66 -7.74 -57.66
C LEU A 45 -86.25 -8.56 -56.39
N PHE A 46 -86.34 -7.88 -55.23
CA PHE A 46 -86.33 -8.37 -53.82
C PHE A 46 -85.00 -8.54 -53.05
N SER A 47 -84.69 -7.53 -52.21
CA SER A 47 -84.83 -7.66 -50.73
C SER A 47 -84.46 -6.36 -50.00
N LEU A 48 -85.41 -5.76 -49.24
CA LEU A 48 -85.16 -4.49 -48.53
C LEU A 48 -84.27 -4.61 -47.27
N GLU A 49 -84.08 -5.82 -46.72
CA GLU A 49 -83.32 -6.02 -45.48
C GLU A 49 -81.79 -5.89 -45.66
N ALA A 50 -81.28 -6.01 -46.89
CA ALA A 50 -79.85 -5.89 -47.18
C ALA A 50 -79.32 -4.44 -47.04
N ILE A 51 -80.17 -3.45 -47.28
CA ILE A 51 -79.80 -2.02 -47.30
C ILE A 51 -79.59 -1.50 -45.87
N ASP A 52 -80.50 -1.80 -44.95
CA ASP A 52 -80.41 -1.33 -43.55
C ASP A 52 -79.21 -1.96 -42.82
N LEU A 53 -78.97 -3.26 -43.04
CA LEU A 53 -77.82 -3.98 -42.49
C LEU A 53 -76.47 -3.60 -43.12
N THR A 54 -76.46 -2.89 -44.25
CA THR A 54 -75.26 -2.29 -44.83
C THR A 54 -75.08 -0.83 -44.41
N ALA A 55 -76.15 -0.05 -44.27
CA ALA A 55 -76.13 1.30 -43.69
C ALA A 55 -75.58 1.29 -42.24
N LEU A 56 -76.11 0.44 -41.36
CA LEU A 56 -75.62 0.26 -39.99
C LEU A 56 -74.14 -0.19 -39.94
N LYS A 57 -73.65 -0.90 -40.95
CA LYS A 57 -72.23 -1.25 -41.08
C LYS A 57 -71.41 -0.08 -41.59
N LEU A 58 -71.93 0.74 -42.50
CA LEU A 58 -71.28 1.96 -42.98
C LEU A 58 -71.07 2.94 -41.82
N GLU A 59 -72.12 3.29 -41.07
CA GLU A 59 -72.00 4.18 -39.89
C GLU A 59 -71.02 3.62 -38.85
N SER A 60 -71.05 2.30 -38.63
CA SER A 60 -70.11 1.62 -37.72
C SER A 60 -68.67 1.60 -38.24
N ILE A 61 -68.45 1.71 -39.56
CA ILE A 61 -67.12 1.81 -40.18
C ILE A 61 -66.65 3.26 -40.19
N GLU A 62 -67.50 4.22 -40.53
CA GLU A 62 -67.21 5.66 -40.48
C GLU A 62 -66.87 6.11 -39.07
N ALA A 63 -67.65 5.73 -38.05
CA ALA A 63 -67.35 6.02 -36.65
C ALA A 63 -66.01 5.41 -36.19
N LYS A 64 -65.63 4.24 -36.72
CA LYS A 64 -64.30 3.66 -36.47
C LYS A 64 -63.20 4.39 -37.24
N LEU A 65 -63.45 4.81 -38.48
CA LEU A 65 -62.50 5.54 -39.32
C LEU A 65 -62.21 6.93 -38.74
N ASP A 66 -63.24 7.62 -38.26
CA ASP A 66 -63.16 8.94 -37.63
C ASP A 66 -62.51 8.85 -36.23
N ASN A 67 -62.78 7.79 -35.45
CA ASN A 67 -62.01 7.54 -34.23
C ASN A 67 -60.54 7.19 -34.52
N LEU A 68 -60.26 6.38 -35.55
CA LEU A 68 -58.89 6.08 -35.99
C LEU A 68 -58.18 7.34 -36.52
N TYR A 69 -58.89 8.23 -37.19
CA TYR A 69 -58.38 9.53 -37.64
C TYR A 69 -58.09 10.45 -36.45
N LYS A 70 -58.94 10.47 -35.41
CA LYS A 70 -58.69 11.18 -34.14
C LYS A 70 -57.50 10.60 -33.37
N GLU A 71 -57.31 9.28 -33.34
CA GLU A 71 -56.10 8.64 -32.80
C GLU A 71 -54.85 8.93 -33.64
N PHE A 72 -54.96 8.97 -34.97
CA PHE A 72 -53.85 9.30 -35.86
C PHE A 72 -53.44 10.77 -35.74
N GLN A 73 -54.41 11.69 -35.63
CA GLN A 73 -54.17 13.11 -35.37
C GLN A 73 -53.66 13.37 -33.95
N SER A 74 -54.08 12.59 -32.94
CA SER A 74 -53.50 12.70 -31.59
C SER A 74 -52.07 12.16 -31.55
N LYS A 75 -51.76 11.08 -32.29
CA LYS A 75 -50.39 10.61 -32.49
C LYS A 75 -49.52 11.59 -33.27
N LEU A 76 -49.99 12.16 -34.39
CA LEU A 76 -49.25 13.19 -35.11
C LEU A 76 -48.95 14.41 -34.22
N LYS A 77 -49.90 14.84 -33.37
CA LYS A 77 -49.66 15.90 -32.39
C LYS A 77 -48.70 15.49 -31.27
N TYR A 78 -48.78 14.24 -30.81
CA TYR A 78 -47.87 13.70 -29.79
C TYR A 78 -46.44 13.56 -30.33
N ASP A 79 -46.27 13.03 -31.54
CA ASP A 79 -44.98 12.84 -32.20
C ASP A 79 -44.39 14.19 -32.63
N ALA A 80 -45.18 15.15 -33.13
CA ALA A 80 -44.69 16.52 -33.38
C ALA A 80 -44.34 17.26 -32.08
N HIS A 81 -45.08 17.06 -30.99
CA HIS A 81 -44.73 17.59 -29.67
C HIS A 81 -43.47 16.92 -29.09
N LYS A 82 -43.26 15.63 -29.37
CA LYS A 82 -42.06 14.87 -29.01
C LYS A 82 -40.86 15.27 -29.85
N GLU A 83 -41.00 15.49 -31.15
CA GLU A 83 -39.97 16.07 -32.01
C GLU A 83 -39.62 17.47 -31.54
N LYS A 84 -40.62 18.32 -31.20
CA LYS A 84 -40.34 19.62 -30.59
C LYS A 84 -39.60 19.49 -29.25
N ILE A 85 -39.99 18.60 -28.35
CA ILE A 85 -39.25 18.33 -27.11
C ILE A 85 -37.83 17.84 -27.40
N ILE A 86 -37.62 17.04 -28.46
CA ILE A 86 -36.30 16.57 -28.89
C ILE A 86 -35.47 17.72 -29.48
N ASP A 87 -36.06 18.65 -30.21
CA ASP A 87 -35.38 19.84 -30.73
C ASP A 87 -35.09 20.87 -29.63
N ASP A 88 -36.03 21.11 -28.71
CA ASP A 88 -35.85 21.93 -27.52
C ASP A 88 -34.72 21.33 -26.65
N LEU A 89 -34.71 20.01 -26.41
CA LEU A 89 -33.61 19.30 -25.72
C LEU A 89 -32.29 19.30 -26.52
N HIS A 90 -32.30 19.20 -27.84
CA HIS A 90 -31.09 19.38 -28.65
C HIS A 90 -30.63 20.85 -28.71
N GLY A 91 -31.52 21.80 -28.42
CA GLY A 91 -31.21 23.21 -28.17
C GLY A 91 -30.50 23.36 -26.83
N GLU A 92 -31.12 22.92 -25.74
CA GLU A 92 -30.54 22.91 -24.39
C GLU A 92 -29.21 22.13 -24.33
N LEU A 93 -29.11 20.96 -25.00
CA LEU A 93 -27.85 20.21 -25.11
C LEU A 93 -26.81 20.92 -25.97
N ARG A 94 -27.19 21.74 -26.94
CA ARG A 94 -26.23 22.60 -27.69
C ARG A 94 -25.78 23.79 -26.85
N GLU A 95 -26.68 24.49 -26.16
CA GLU A 95 -26.28 25.58 -25.26
C GLU A 95 -25.45 25.06 -24.08
N TYR A 96 -25.77 23.89 -23.54
CA TYR A 96 -24.98 23.23 -22.50
C TYR A 96 -23.63 22.74 -23.04
N LYS A 97 -23.58 22.20 -24.27
CA LYS A 97 -22.32 21.81 -24.94
C LYS A 97 -21.45 23.01 -25.26
N ASP A 98 -21.99 24.09 -25.83
CA ASP A 98 -21.24 25.31 -26.17
C ASP A 98 -20.84 26.07 -24.90
N GLY A 99 -21.66 25.99 -23.84
CA GLY A 99 -21.32 26.41 -22.49
C GLY A 99 -20.16 25.60 -21.91
N LEU A 100 -20.16 24.27 -22.09
CA LEU A 100 -19.03 23.41 -21.70
C LEU A 100 -17.78 23.66 -22.54
N VAL A 101 -17.89 23.89 -23.85
CA VAL A 101 -16.77 24.23 -24.74
C VAL A 101 -16.14 25.55 -24.31
N LYS A 102 -16.93 26.61 -24.08
CA LYS A 102 -16.44 27.86 -23.44
C LYS A 102 -15.80 27.64 -22.07
N LYS A 103 -16.22 26.60 -21.34
CA LYS A 103 -15.68 26.22 -20.02
C LYS A 103 -14.47 25.27 -20.10
N MET A 104 -14.12 24.78 -21.29
CA MET A 104 -12.94 23.97 -21.62
C MET A 104 -11.87 24.78 -22.37
N GLU A 105 -12.25 25.81 -23.14
CA GLU A 105 -11.31 26.75 -23.79
C GLU A 105 -10.63 27.71 -22.78
N ARG A 106 -11.12 27.80 -21.55
CA ARG A 106 -10.47 28.55 -20.46
C ARG A 106 -9.33 27.74 -19.83
N GLU A 107 -8.24 28.41 -19.49
CA GLU A 107 -7.24 27.80 -18.62
C GLU A 107 -7.80 27.59 -17.20
N ASN A 108 -7.51 26.42 -16.64
CA ASN A 108 -7.85 26.05 -15.28
C ASN A 108 -7.29 27.06 -14.26
N PHE A 109 -8.09 27.42 -13.26
CA PHE A 109 -7.76 28.51 -12.34
C PHE A 109 -6.56 28.24 -11.41
N TYR A 110 -6.24 26.98 -11.08
CA TYR A 110 -5.01 26.66 -10.34
C TYR A 110 -3.76 26.95 -11.18
N ILE A 111 -3.76 26.47 -12.42
CA ILE A 111 -2.67 26.66 -13.39
C ILE A 111 -2.52 28.16 -13.72
N LEU A 112 -3.63 28.84 -14.00
CA LEU A 112 -3.65 30.26 -14.33
C LEU A 112 -3.12 31.17 -13.21
N LEU A 113 -3.24 30.73 -11.94
CA LEU A 113 -2.80 31.48 -10.76
C LEU A 113 -1.39 31.10 -10.24
N ASP A 114 -0.70 30.15 -10.87
CA ASP A 114 0.55 29.53 -10.38
C ASP A 114 0.42 28.91 -8.97
N LEU A 115 -0.71 28.27 -8.68
CA LEU A 115 -0.98 27.62 -7.39
C LEU A 115 -0.49 26.16 -7.38
N SER A 116 -0.20 25.63 -6.18
CA SER A 116 0.12 24.21 -5.99
C SER A 116 -1.07 23.34 -6.39
N VAL A 117 -0.80 22.28 -7.14
CA VAL A 117 -1.79 21.32 -7.67
C VAL A 117 -1.76 20.00 -6.90
N ASP A 118 -0.58 19.51 -6.50
CA ASP A 118 -0.40 18.41 -5.54
C ASP A 118 0.62 18.78 -4.44
N PRO A 119 0.21 18.87 -3.16
CA PRO A 119 -1.18 18.94 -2.72
C PRO A 119 -1.83 20.24 -3.26
N PRO A 120 -3.15 20.25 -3.51
CA PRO A 120 -3.84 21.42 -4.01
C PRO A 120 -3.86 22.52 -2.95
N GLU A 121 -3.51 23.75 -3.33
CA GLU A 121 -3.51 24.90 -2.42
C GLU A 121 -4.94 25.23 -1.95
N ASP A 122 -5.12 25.35 -0.64
CA ASP A 122 -6.41 25.50 0.03
C ASP A 122 -6.49 26.81 0.85
N ASP A 123 -5.34 27.43 1.17
CA ASP A 123 -5.31 28.67 1.95
C ASP A 123 -5.87 29.86 1.15
N LEU A 124 -7.03 30.34 1.59
CA LEU A 124 -7.72 31.51 1.05
C LEU A 124 -6.86 32.78 1.07
N GLN A 125 -5.86 32.91 1.95
CA GLN A 125 -4.91 34.04 1.92
C GLN A 125 -3.86 33.90 0.82
N VAL A 126 -3.32 32.70 0.59
CA VAL A 126 -2.38 32.42 -0.51
C VAL A 126 -3.10 32.62 -1.84
N ILE A 127 -4.30 32.04 -1.98
CA ILE A 127 -5.18 32.20 -3.15
C ILE A 127 -5.52 33.68 -3.39
N ALA A 128 -5.97 34.42 -2.37
CA ALA A 128 -6.31 35.84 -2.52
C ALA A 128 -5.08 36.71 -2.87
N LYS A 129 -3.89 36.36 -2.36
CA LYS A 129 -2.63 36.99 -2.74
C LYS A 129 -2.28 36.69 -4.21
N ALA A 130 -2.31 35.43 -4.62
CA ALA A 130 -2.03 35.01 -6.00
C ALA A 130 -2.97 35.72 -6.99
N ILE A 131 -4.27 35.78 -6.70
CA ILE A 131 -5.26 36.54 -7.50
C ILE A 131 -4.91 38.03 -7.58
N LYS A 132 -4.44 38.65 -6.49
CA LYS A 132 -4.04 40.07 -6.47
C LYS A 132 -2.76 40.32 -7.28
N ASP A 133 -1.76 39.46 -7.13
CA ASP A 133 -0.46 39.60 -7.80
C ASP A 133 -0.61 39.33 -9.31
N LYS A 134 -1.37 38.29 -9.70
CA LYS A 134 -1.77 38.02 -11.10
C LYS A 134 -2.62 39.15 -11.69
N GLN A 135 -3.60 39.69 -10.95
CA GLN A 135 -4.35 40.88 -11.39
C GLN A 135 -3.41 42.06 -11.71
N ALA A 136 -2.39 42.30 -10.90
CA ALA A 136 -1.42 43.38 -11.14
C ALA A 136 -0.57 43.12 -12.41
N ILE A 137 -0.17 41.87 -12.65
CA ILE A 137 0.54 41.45 -13.87
C ILE A 137 -0.33 41.65 -15.11
N TRP A 138 -1.56 41.13 -15.13
CA TRP A 138 -2.48 41.28 -16.26
C TRP A 138 -2.84 42.74 -16.51
N SER A 139 -3.04 43.54 -15.46
CA SER A 139 -3.32 44.99 -15.60
C SER A 139 -2.20 45.74 -16.31
N ARG A 140 -0.93 45.38 -16.06
CA ARG A 140 0.25 45.91 -16.79
C ARG A 140 0.31 45.38 -18.23
N GLN A 141 -0.03 44.11 -18.44
CA GLN A 141 0.02 43.46 -19.76
C GLN A 141 -1.18 43.78 -20.67
N ARG A 142 -2.24 44.43 -20.16
CA ARG A 142 -3.50 44.76 -20.87
C ARG A 142 -3.31 45.39 -22.26
N ASN A 143 -2.25 46.18 -22.45
CA ASN A 143 -1.94 46.86 -23.71
C ASN A 143 -0.67 46.30 -24.41
N HIS A 144 -0.15 45.14 -23.99
CA HIS A 144 1.04 44.52 -24.58
C HIS A 144 0.74 43.93 -25.96
N PRO A 145 1.56 44.16 -27.01
CA PRO A 145 1.24 43.77 -28.40
C PRO A 145 0.79 42.31 -28.58
N THR A 146 1.52 41.37 -27.96
CA THR A 146 1.26 39.92 -28.07
C THR A 146 0.53 39.31 -26.88
N LYS A 147 0.26 40.06 -25.80
CA LYS A 147 -0.31 39.52 -24.54
C LYS A 147 -1.56 40.25 -24.05
N GLY A 148 -1.89 41.40 -24.64
CA GLY A 148 -3.01 42.24 -24.22
C GLY A 148 -4.39 41.61 -24.41
N VAL A 149 -4.57 40.70 -25.37
CA VAL A 149 -5.84 39.98 -25.57
C VAL A 149 -6.10 39.02 -24.40
N ALA A 150 -5.17 38.09 -24.15
CA ALA A 150 -5.26 37.16 -23.02
C ALA A 150 -5.38 37.91 -21.67
N ALA A 151 -4.55 38.94 -21.46
CA ALA A 151 -4.61 39.78 -20.25
C ALA A 151 -5.97 40.48 -20.06
N LYS A 152 -6.65 40.92 -21.12
CA LYS A 152 -8.02 41.46 -21.02
C LYS A 152 -9.02 40.37 -20.61
N ASN A 153 -8.92 39.18 -21.20
CA ASN A 153 -9.81 38.05 -20.91
C ASN A 153 -9.68 37.59 -19.45
N TYR A 154 -8.46 37.37 -18.95
CA TYR A 154 -8.24 36.99 -17.54
C TYR A 154 -8.75 38.07 -16.56
N ILE A 155 -8.63 39.36 -16.91
CA ILE A 155 -9.18 40.46 -16.10
C ILE A 155 -10.71 40.40 -16.02
N SER A 156 -11.42 40.11 -17.12
CA SER A 156 -12.88 39.89 -17.05
C SER A 156 -13.25 38.66 -16.22
N MET A 157 -12.45 37.60 -16.25
CA MET A 157 -12.69 36.37 -15.48
C MET A 157 -12.38 36.51 -13.98
N LEU A 158 -11.73 37.58 -13.51
CA LEU A 158 -11.39 37.78 -12.09
C LEU A 158 -12.59 37.66 -11.14
N SER A 159 -13.80 38.00 -11.58
CA SER A 159 -15.01 37.83 -10.76
C SER A 159 -15.46 36.37 -10.63
N GLU A 160 -15.22 35.55 -11.65
CA GLU A 160 -15.52 34.11 -11.65
C GLU A 160 -14.44 33.33 -10.88
N ILE A 161 -13.17 33.64 -11.12
CA ILE A 161 -12.01 33.08 -10.39
C ILE A 161 -12.21 33.28 -8.87
N ARG A 162 -12.61 34.48 -8.44
CA ARG A 162 -12.91 34.78 -7.02
C ARG A 162 -14.14 34.09 -6.47
N LYS A 163 -15.07 33.63 -7.32
CA LYS A 163 -16.26 32.87 -6.92
C LYS A 163 -15.90 31.40 -6.75
N VAL A 164 -15.27 30.79 -7.76
CA VAL A 164 -14.86 29.39 -7.76
C VAL A 164 -13.83 29.11 -6.67
N MET A 165 -12.73 29.89 -6.61
CA MET A 165 -11.64 29.67 -5.64
C MET A 165 -11.99 30.02 -4.19
N LYS A 166 -13.21 30.50 -3.92
CA LYS A 166 -13.76 30.77 -2.58
C LYS A 166 -14.72 29.68 -2.10
N ASP A 167 -15.34 28.93 -3.02
CA ASP A 167 -16.27 27.85 -2.73
C ASP A 167 -15.48 26.53 -2.61
N PRO A 168 -15.46 25.85 -1.45
CA PRO A 168 -14.65 24.65 -1.28
C PRO A 168 -14.98 23.52 -2.27
N ALA A 169 -16.25 23.34 -2.65
CA ALA A 169 -16.66 22.25 -3.53
C ALA A 169 -16.28 22.54 -4.98
N LEU A 170 -16.49 23.78 -5.46
CA LEU A 170 -16.06 24.19 -6.80
C LEU A 170 -14.53 24.25 -6.91
N ARG A 171 -13.85 24.64 -5.83
CA ARG A 171 -12.38 24.66 -5.75
C ARG A 171 -11.77 23.26 -5.84
N ILE A 172 -12.35 22.26 -5.16
CA ILE A 172 -11.89 20.85 -5.26
C ILE A 172 -12.07 20.34 -6.70
N LEU A 173 -13.24 20.55 -7.32
CA LEU A 173 -13.48 20.12 -8.71
C LEU A 173 -12.53 20.80 -9.72
N GLU A 174 -12.20 22.08 -9.51
CA GLU A 174 -11.20 22.79 -10.32
C GLU A 174 -9.77 22.28 -10.03
N ALA A 175 -9.46 21.86 -8.79
CA ALA A 175 -8.17 21.28 -8.42
C ALA A 175 -7.97 19.87 -9.01
N ASP A 176 -8.96 18.99 -8.91
CA ASP A 176 -8.92 17.64 -9.48
C ASP A 176 -8.73 17.70 -11.02
N ALA A 177 -9.43 18.63 -11.67
CA ALA A 177 -9.22 18.93 -13.09
C ALA A 177 -7.82 19.49 -13.37
N ALA A 178 -7.22 20.25 -12.45
CA ALA A 178 -5.83 20.73 -12.59
C ALA A 178 -4.82 19.58 -12.49
N VAL A 179 -5.03 18.63 -11.57
CA VAL A 179 -4.21 17.41 -11.43
C VAL A 179 -4.22 16.64 -12.75
N GLN A 180 -5.41 16.39 -13.31
CA GLN A 180 -5.53 15.68 -14.59
C GLN A 180 -4.84 16.43 -15.75
N ILE A 181 -5.03 17.76 -15.86
CA ILE A 181 -4.38 18.57 -16.91
C ILE A 181 -2.86 18.62 -16.76
N VAL A 182 -2.32 18.62 -15.52
CA VAL A 182 -0.87 18.52 -15.28
C VAL A 182 -0.37 17.13 -15.66
N PHE A 183 -1.04 16.07 -15.20
CA PHE A 183 -0.69 14.68 -15.52
C PHE A 183 -0.70 14.41 -17.02
N ASP A 184 -1.73 14.86 -17.75
CA ASP A 184 -1.80 14.68 -19.21
C ASP A 184 -0.72 15.49 -19.94
N LYS A 185 -0.41 16.71 -19.50
CA LYS A 185 0.71 17.50 -20.05
C LYS A 185 2.08 16.86 -19.77
N GLU A 186 2.26 16.23 -18.61
CA GLU A 186 3.47 15.46 -18.33
C GLU A 186 3.54 14.16 -19.14
N LYS A 187 2.41 13.48 -19.33
CA LYS A 187 2.29 12.30 -20.18
C LYS A 187 2.57 12.62 -21.66
N GLU A 188 2.10 13.76 -22.17
CA GLU A 188 2.48 14.27 -23.51
C GLU A 188 3.98 14.59 -23.58
N LYS A 189 4.51 15.36 -22.60
CA LYS A 189 5.93 15.72 -22.48
C LYS A 189 6.86 14.51 -22.44
N TYR A 190 6.46 13.43 -21.76
CA TYR A 190 7.25 12.20 -21.64
C TYR A 190 6.93 11.15 -22.71
N SER A 191 5.87 11.29 -23.51
CA SER A 191 5.49 10.31 -24.54
C SER A 191 6.61 10.00 -25.53
N GLU A 192 7.32 11.02 -26.04
CA GLU A 192 8.44 10.82 -26.97
C GLU A 192 9.67 10.21 -26.28
N ILE A 193 9.86 10.47 -24.99
CA ILE A 193 10.95 9.94 -24.17
C ILE A 193 10.70 8.44 -23.90
N ASP A 194 9.49 8.09 -23.49
CA ASP A 194 9.09 6.71 -23.22
C ASP A 194 9.10 5.86 -24.51
N LYS A 195 8.74 6.45 -25.67
CA LYS A 195 8.91 5.81 -27.00
C LYS A 195 10.38 5.52 -27.31
N HIS A 196 11.28 6.48 -27.10
CA HIS A 196 12.70 6.28 -27.35
C HIS A 196 13.33 5.27 -26.38
N ILE A 197 12.95 5.31 -25.09
CA ILE A 197 13.31 4.29 -24.10
C ILE A 197 12.85 2.91 -24.56
N SER A 198 11.58 2.77 -24.95
CA SER A 198 11.00 1.51 -25.47
C SER A 198 11.76 0.98 -26.69
N LEU A 199 12.15 1.88 -27.61
CA LEU A 199 12.95 1.54 -28.78
C LEU A 199 14.35 1.05 -28.41
N HIS A 200 15.05 1.72 -27.50
CA HIS A 200 16.36 1.25 -27.01
C HIS A 200 16.26 -0.07 -26.22
N MET A 201 15.16 -0.30 -25.51
CA MET A 201 14.85 -1.56 -24.80
C MET A 201 14.42 -2.72 -25.72
N SER A 202 14.21 -2.51 -27.02
CA SER A 202 13.81 -3.57 -27.96
C SER A 202 14.84 -4.68 -28.16
N LYS A 203 16.10 -4.44 -27.75
CA LYS A 203 17.20 -5.43 -27.73
C LYS A 203 17.33 -6.21 -26.42
N GLY A 204 16.37 -6.08 -25.50
CA GLY A 204 16.33 -6.76 -24.20
C GLY A 204 16.98 -6.01 -23.03
N TYR A 205 17.81 -5.00 -23.29
CA TYR A 205 18.43 -4.15 -22.26
C TYR A 205 18.70 -2.74 -22.81
N ILE A 206 18.96 -1.77 -21.92
CA ILE A 206 19.45 -0.43 -22.26
C ILE A 206 20.76 -0.16 -21.50
N THR A 207 21.76 0.40 -22.17
CA THR A 207 23.04 0.71 -21.53
C THR A 207 23.03 2.07 -20.86
N GLU A 208 23.87 2.25 -19.83
CA GLU A 208 24.09 3.56 -19.20
C GLU A 208 24.50 4.63 -20.23
N GLU A 209 25.33 4.29 -21.22
CA GLU A 209 25.65 5.21 -22.32
C GLU A 209 24.42 5.69 -23.11
N GLU A 210 23.43 4.81 -23.33
CA GLU A 210 22.18 5.19 -24.01
C GLU A 210 21.29 6.04 -23.12
N ILE A 211 21.24 5.77 -21.81
CA ILE A 211 20.55 6.61 -20.82
C ILE A 211 21.18 8.03 -20.80
N PHE A 212 22.51 8.15 -20.82
CA PHE A 212 23.21 9.43 -20.96
C PHE A 212 22.92 10.12 -22.31
N LYS A 213 22.86 9.36 -23.43
CA LYS A 213 22.53 9.92 -24.76
C LYS A 213 21.08 10.42 -24.82
N LEU A 214 20.12 9.68 -24.27
CA LEU A 214 18.72 10.09 -24.18
C LEU A 214 18.54 11.32 -23.28
N ALA A 215 19.21 11.37 -22.12
CA ALA A 215 19.24 12.55 -21.24
C ALA A 215 19.76 13.79 -21.98
N ALA A 216 20.83 13.65 -22.78
CA ALA A 216 21.39 14.74 -23.58
C ALA A 216 20.46 15.18 -24.73
N ILE A 217 19.81 14.23 -25.43
CA ILE A 217 18.86 14.51 -26.53
C ILE A 217 17.63 15.25 -26.01
N HIS A 218 17.01 14.77 -24.94
CA HIS A 218 15.78 15.33 -24.38
C HIS A 218 16.02 16.47 -23.36
N ARG A 219 17.28 16.76 -23.02
CA ARG A 219 17.70 17.81 -22.08
C ARG A 219 17.09 17.66 -20.67
N ILE A 220 17.06 16.42 -20.18
CA ILE A 220 16.45 16.01 -18.91
C ILE A 220 17.51 15.31 -18.05
N ASP A 221 17.33 15.31 -16.72
CA ASP A 221 18.29 14.71 -15.81
C ASP A 221 18.42 13.18 -16.02
N VAL A 222 19.64 12.66 -15.85
CA VAL A 222 19.96 11.25 -16.07
C VAL A 222 19.16 10.34 -15.12
N ASN A 223 18.87 10.78 -13.89
CA ASN A 223 18.11 10.02 -12.92
C ASN A 223 16.60 10.03 -13.22
N GLU A 224 16.10 11.11 -13.83
CA GLU A 224 14.74 11.17 -14.36
C GLU A 224 14.58 10.16 -15.51
N ILE A 225 15.54 10.09 -16.45
CA ILE A 225 15.53 9.08 -17.51
C ILE A 225 15.62 7.66 -16.93
N ARG A 226 16.48 7.38 -15.93
CA ARG A 226 16.50 6.08 -15.24
C ARG A 226 15.14 5.74 -14.60
N SER A 227 14.45 6.72 -14.03
CA SER A 227 13.12 6.54 -13.44
C SER A 227 12.05 6.26 -14.50
N ARG A 228 12.13 6.91 -15.67
CA ARG A 228 11.29 6.58 -16.84
C ARG A 228 11.59 5.19 -17.39
N THR A 229 12.87 4.80 -17.52
CA THR A 229 13.28 3.45 -17.94
C THR A 229 12.63 2.39 -17.08
N LYS A 230 12.71 2.53 -15.75
CA LYS A 230 12.04 1.59 -14.84
C LYS A 230 10.51 1.61 -15.00
N ALA A 231 9.88 2.77 -15.15
CA ALA A 231 8.43 2.84 -15.33
C ALA A 231 7.94 2.15 -16.64
N VAL A 232 8.72 2.24 -17.72
CA VAL A 232 8.46 1.54 -18.99
C VAL A 232 8.71 0.04 -18.87
N GLU A 233 9.70 -0.37 -18.08
CA GLU A 233 9.99 -1.77 -17.76
C GLU A 233 8.88 -2.40 -16.89
N ASP A 234 8.44 -1.72 -15.83
CA ASP A 234 7.33 -2.16 -14.97
C ASP A 234 6.01 -2.28 -15.77
N ASP A 235 5.68 -1.34 -16.68
CA ASP A 235 4.53 -1.42 -17.58
C ASP A 235 4.63 -2.55 -18.63
N LYS A 236 5.83 -2.83 -19.15
CA LYS A 236 6.08 -4.00 -20.01
C LYS A 236 5.81 -5.30 -19.24
N PHE A 237 6.28 -5.40 -18.00
CA PHE A 237 6.06 -6.57 -17.15
C PHE A 237 4.59 -6.73 -16.74
N GLU A 238 3.86 -5.66 -16.44
CA GLU A 238 2.42 -5.75 -16.14
C GLU A 238 1.62 -6.33 -17.33
N LYS A 239 2.04 -6.04 -18.57
CA LYS A 239 1.46 -6.62 -19.79
C LYS A 239 1.79 -8.10 -19.94
N ILE A 240 3.03 -8.52 -19.68
CA ILE A 240 3.43 -9.94 -19.65
C ILE A 240 2.61 -10.70 -18.60
N ASP A 241 2.50 -10.19 -17.37
CA ASP A 241 1.75 -10.82 -16.29
C ASP A 241 0.25 -10.99 -16.63
N LYS A 242 -0.36 -10.03 -17.35
CA LYS A 242 -1.73 -10.16 -17.89
C LYS A 242 -1.85 -11.24 -18.97
N GLN A 243 -0.90 -11.27 -19.91
CA GLN A 243 -0.85 -12.29 -20.97
C GLN A 243 -0.63 -13.71 -20.42
N LEU A 244 0.16 -13.86 -19.35
CA LEU A 244 0.31 -15.12 -18.63
C LEU A 244 -1.00 -15.54 -17.96
N LYS A 245 -1.67 -14.64 -17.23
CA LYS A 245 -2.95 -14.89 -16.53
C LYS A 245 -4.04 -15.43 -17.47
N ILE A 246 -4.15 -14.89 -18.68
CA ILE A 246 -5.12 -15.33 -19.71
C ILE A 246 -4.83 -16.77 -20.20
N ARG A 247 -3.58 -17.24 -20.11
CA ARG A 247 -3.14 -18.58 -20.56
C ARG A 247 -3.21 -19.66 -19.47
N MET A 248 -3.15 -19.28 -18.19
CA MET A 248 -3.20 -20.23 -17.04
C MET A 248 -4.35 -21.26 -17.07
N PRO A 249 -5.58 -20.94 -17.55
CA PRO A 249 -6.70 -21.90 -17.58
C PRO A 249 -6.47 -23.19 -18.40
N LYS A 250 -5.37 -23.29 -19.16
CA LYS A 250 -4.99 -24.49 -19.93
C LYS A 250 -4.45 -25.66 -19.07
N GLY A 251 -4.03 -25.40 -17.83
CA GLY A 251 -3.36 -26.42 -16.98
C GLY A 251 -1.83 -26.41 -17.06
N TYR A 252 -1.26 -25.75 -18.07
CA TYR A 252 0.18 -25.67 -18.38
C TYR A 252 0.42 -24.53 -19.38
N ILE A 253 1.67 -24.12 -19.52
CA ILE A 253 2.15 -23.29 -20.64
C ILE A 253 3.22 -24.08 -21.40
N THR A 254 3.23 -24.00 -22.73
CA THR A 254 4.25 -24.67 -23.55
C THR A 254 5.52 -23.83 -23.71
N GLU A 255 6.67 -24.47 -23.92
CA GLU A 255 7.92 -23.73 -24.22
C GLU A 255 7.75 -22.81 -25.45
N ALA A 256 7.01 -23.25 -26.47
CA ALA A 256 6.70 -22.43 -27.65
C ALA A 256 5.91 -21.14 -27.31
N GLU A 257 5.00 -21.17 -26.33
CA GLU A 257 4.29 -19.99 -25.85
C GLU A 257 5.20 -19.04 -25.06
N ILE A 258 6.17 -19.58 -24.30
CA ILE A 258 7.19 -18.78 -23.62
C ILE A 258 8.11 -18.11 -24.64
N SER A 259 8.65 -18.85 -25.62
CA SER A 259 9.45 -18.28 -26.71
C SER A 259 8.68 -17.23 -27.51
N GLN A 260 7.37 -17.44 -27.72
CA GLN A 260 6.51 -16.46 -28.40
C GLN A 260 6.35 -15.17 -27.59
N LEU A 261 6.04 -15.26 -26.29
CA LEU A 261 5.92 -14.09 -25.41
C LEU A 261 7.27 -13.36 -25.24
N ALA A 262 8.36 -14.10 -25.09
CA ALA A 262 9.73 -13.56 -25.01
C ALA A 262 10.08 -12.74 -26.26
N ARG A 263 9.72 -13.26 -27.44
CA ARG A 263 9.92 -12.57 -28.73
C ARG A 263 9.01 -11.35 -28.90
N ILE A 264 7.74 -11.41 -28.45
CA ILE A 264 6.79 -10.29 -28.56
C ILE A 264 7.20 -9.12 -27.66
N TYR A 265 7.57 -9.39 -26.40
CA TYR A 265 7.91 -8.34 -25.43
C TYR A 265 9.41 -7.98 -25.40
N SER A 266 10.25 -8.70 -26.16
CA SER A 266 11.71 -8.52 -26.18
C SER A 266 12.31 -8.63 -24.77
N VAL A 267 12.13 -9.80 -24.16
CA VAL A 267 12.66 -10.20 -22.84
C VAL A 267 13.24 -11.62 -22.93
N GLU A 268 14.07 -12.01 -21.98
CA GLU A 268 14.62 -13.38 -21.95
C GLU A 268 13.54 -14.41 -21.56
N GLU A 269 13.65 -15.64 -22.07
CA GLU A 269 12.70 -16.70 -21.72
C GLU A 269 12.72 -17.02 -20.22
N GLU A 270 13.87 -16.91 -19.56
CA GLU A 270 14.02 -17.22 -18.14
C GLU A 270 13.27 -16.21 -17.24
N GLU A 271 13.18 -14.94 -17.66
CA GLU A 271 12.39 -13.92 -16.99
C GLU A 271 10.87 -14.14 -17.16
N ILE A 272 10.46 -14.83 -18.22
CA ILE A 272 9.07 -15.30 -18.34
C ILE A 272 8.86 -16.59 -17.51
N ARG A 273 9.82 -17.51 -17.51
CA ARG A 273 9.77 -18.75 -16.71
C ARG A 273 9.71 -18.47 -15.21
N SER A 274 10.44 -17.46 -14.72
CA SER A 274 10.38 -17.00 -13.32
C SER A 274 9.01 -16.45 -12.93
N ARG A 275 8.27 -15.88 -13.89
CA ARG A 275 6.91 -15.35 -13.73
C ARG A 275 5.80 -16.38 -13.98
N THR A 276 6.08 -17.49 -14.65
CA THR A 276 5.08 -18.55 -14.90
C THR A 276 4.82 -19.39 -13.65
N THR A 277 3.68 -19.16 -12.98
CA THR A 277 3.21 -19.96 -11.82
C THR A 277 2.66 -21.35 -12.20
N CYS A 278 2.83 -21.78 -13.45
CA CYS A 278 2.23 -23.01 -13.99
C CYS A 278 3.30 -23.96 -14.59
N PRO A 279 3.08 -25.28 -14.60
CA PRO A 279 4.05 -26.23 -15.15
C PRO A 279 4.35 -25.96 -16.63
N VAL A 280 5.62 -25.75 -16.94
CA VAL A 280 6.13 -25.58 -18.32
C VAL A 280 6.28 -26.95 -18.98
N ARG A 281 5.75 -27.13 -20.20
CA ARG A 281 5.79 -28.40 -20.95
C ARG A 281 6.40 -28.22 -22.35
N LYS A 282 7.16 -29.22 -22.83
CA LYS A 282 7.78 -29.17 -24.16
C LYS A 282 6.78 -29.33 -25.31
N GLU A 283 5.72 -30.12 -25.09
CA GLU A 283 4.67 -30.39 -26.06
C GLU A 283 3.28 -30.30 -25.39
N ALA A 284 2.26 -29.94 -26.16
CA ALA A 284 0.87 -29.97 -25.74
C ALA A 284 0.29 -31.37 -25.98
N PHE A 285 -0.08 -32.11 -24.94
CA PHE A 285 -0.46 -33.52 -25.08
C PHE A 285 -1.68 -33.95 -24.23
N MET A 286 -2.41 -34.90 -24.83
CA MET A 286 -3.57 -35.75 -24.44
C MET A 286 -4.26 -35.60 -23.07
N GLU A 287 -5.57 -35.91 -23.07
CA GLU A 287 -6.42 -35.92 -21.87
C GLU A 287 -5.99 -36.97 -20.82
N GLY A 288 -5.64 -36.50 -19.62
CA GLY A 288 -5.36 -37.34 -18.46
C GLY A 288 -5.25 -36.51 -17.18
N ASP A 289 -4.16 -35.75 -17.04
CA ASP A 289 -3.81 -35.01 -15.83
C ASP A 289 -4.59 -33.71 -15.64
N LYS A 290 -5.88 -33.81 -15.30
CA LYS A 290 -6.65 -32.68 -14.78
C LYS A 290 -6.28 -32.48 -13.30
N ILE A 291 -5.44 -31.48 -13.03
CA ILE A 291 -5.17 -30.98 -11.66
C ILE A 291 -6.52 -30.73 -10.98
N LYS A 292 -6.70 -31.26 -9.77
CA LYS A 292 -7.99 -31.17 -9.06
C LYS A 292 -8.26 -29.68 -8.73
N PRO A 293 -9.39 -29.11 -9.16
CA PRO A 293 -9.77 -27.76 -8.74
C PRO A 293 -10.04 -27.72 -7.24
N LEU A 294 -9.94 -26.52 -6.65
CA LEU A 294 -10.31 -26.30 -5.25
C LEU A 294 -11.79 -26.67 -5.01
N ASP A 295 -12.13 -27.07 -3.79
CA ASP A 295 -13.51 -27.41 -3.44
C ASP A 295 -14.42 -26.17 -3.58
N LYS A 296 -15.55 -26.32 -4.29
CA LYS A 296 -16.51 -25.23 -4.55
C LYS A 296 -17.13 -24.63 -3.28
N SER A 297 -17.11 -25.36 -2.16
CA SER A 297 -17.48 -24.82 -0.85
C SER A 297 -16.43 -23.82 -0.34
N ILE A 298 -15.14 -24.10 -0.52
CA ILE A 298 -14.02 -23.22 -0.13
C ILE A 298 -13.98 -21.98 -1.02
N GLU A 299 -14.10 -22.16 -2.35
CA GLU A 299 -14.25 -21.10 -3.36
C GLU A 299 -15.28 -20.05 -2.91
N LYS A 300 -16.51 -20.49 -2.62
CA LYS A 300 -17.60 -19.60 -2.20
C LYS A 300 -17.34 -18.93 -0.84
N ILE A 301 -16.76 -19.65 0.13
CA ILE A 301 -16.43 -19.08 1.45
C ILE A 301 -15.39 -17.96 1.31
N ILE A 302 -14.41 -18.10 0.42
CA ILE A 302 -13.40 -17.07 0.15
C ILE A 302 -14.05 -15.85 -0.51
N GLU A 303 -14.87 -16.04 -1.55
CA GLU A 303 -15.63 -14.96 -2.18
C GLU A 303 -16.48 -14.16 -1.17
N ASP A 304 -17.29 -14.85 -0.37
CA ASP A 304 -18.26 -14.18 0.50
C ASP A 304 -17.58 -13.44 1.66
N ASN A 305 -16.40 -13.89 2.11
CA ASN A 305 -15.57 -13.13 3.06
C ASN A 305 -14.80 -11.97 2.39
N LEU A 306 -14.30 -12.14 1.16
CA LEU A 306 -13.66 -11.05 0.39
C LEU A 306 -14.63 -9.87 0.16
N LYS A 307 -15.90 -10.17 -0.14
CA LYS A 307 -16.99 -9.18 -0.25
C LYS A 307 -17.23 -8.41 1.07
N ILE A 308 -17.06 -9.05 2.24
CA ILE A 308 -17.18 -8.41 3.57
C ILE A 308 -15.97 -7.51 3.87
N VAL A 309 -14.77 -7.92 3.46
CA VAL A 309 -13.54 -7.15 3.70
C VAL A 309 -13.35 -6.00 2.72
N GLY A 310 -13.95 -6.09 1.52
CA GLY A 310 -13.86 -5.09 0.45
C GLY A 310 -12.63 -5.27 -0.44
N ALA A 311 -12.14 -6.50 -0.59
CA ALA A 311 -10.97 -6.83 -1.42
C ALA A 311 -11.37 -7.73 -2.61
N PRO A 312 -10.88 -7.49 -3.83
CA PRO A 312 -11.22 -8.29 -5.01
C PRO A 312 -10.51 -9.66 -5.10
N SER A 313 -9.44 -9.87 -4.34
CA SER A 313 -8.66 -11.11 -4.35
C SER A 313 -7.87 -11.31 -3.04
N LEU A 314 -7.38 -12.53 -2.78
CA LEU A 314 -6.50 -12.79 -1.64
C LEU A 314 -5.18 -12.01 -1.73
N TYR A 315 -4.67 -11.76 -2.93
CA TYR A 315 -3.47 -10.93 -3.17
C TYR A 315 -3.70 -9.47 -2.73
N GLN A 316 -4.84 -8.88 -3.12
CA GLN A 316 -5.18 -7.51 -2.72
C GLN A 316 -5.52 -7.41 -1.23
N PHE A 317 -6.11 -8.45 -0.63
CA PHE A 317 -6.32 -8.55 0.82
C PHE A 317 -5.00 -8.56 1.60
N LEU A 318 -4.00 -9.28 1.10
CA LEU A 318 -2.66 -9.35 1.67
C LEU A 318 -1.74 -8.19 1.24
N ASN A 319 -2.19 -7.28 0.38
CA ASN A 319 -1.41 -6.18 -0.19
C ASN A 319 -0.06 -6.64 -0.80
N VAL A 320 -0.08 -7.72 -1.58
CA VAL A 320 1.07 -8.30 -2.30
C VAL A 320 0.73 -8.53 -3.77
N SER A 321 1.75 -8.62 -4.64
CA SER A 321 1.54 -8.92 -6.06
C SER A 321 1.14 -10.38 -6.27
N SER A 322 0.37 -10.66 -7.33
CA SER A 322 0.16 -12.04 -7.80
C SER A 322 1.44 -12.75 -8.22
N GLY A 323 2.51 -11.99 -8.54
CA GLY A 323 3.84 -12.51 -8.87
C GLY A 323 4.79 -12.67 -7.67
N SER A 324 4.38 -12.31 -6.44
CA SER A 324 5.25 -12.41 -5.26
C SER A 324 5.66 -13.84 -4.93
N SER A 325 6.80 -14.00 -4.25
CA SER A 325 7.27 -15.32 -3.81
C SER A 325 6.41 -15.88 -2.66
N LEU A 326 6.42 -17.20 -2.46
CA LEU A 326 5.70 -17.80 -1.33
C LEU A 326 6.23 -17.29 0.03
N GLU A 327 7.51 -16.91 0.13
CA GLU A 327 8.08 -16.33 1.35
C GLU A 327 7.56 -14.91 1.63
N GLU A 328 7.43 -14.07 0.60
CA GLU A 328 6.84 -12.73 0.70
C GLU A 328 5.36 -12.80 1.11
N ILE A 329 4.61 -13.71 0.48
CA ILE A 329 3.18 -13.90 0.76
C ILE A 329 2.99 -14.40 2.20
N ARG A 330 3.78 -15.37 2.67
CA ARG A 330 3.77 -15.84 4.07
C ARG A 330 4.13 -14.74 5.06
N LYS A 331 5.16 -13.95 4.76
CA LYS A 331 5.56 -12.79 5.57
C LYS A 331 4.43 -11.75 5.67
N SER A 332 3.67 -11.53 4.61
CA SER A 332 2.49 -10.66 4.66
C SER A 332 1.33 -11.27 5.47
N ILE A 333 1.08 -12.58 5.36
CA ILE A 333 0.10 -13.28 6.20
C ILE A 333 0.39 -13.07 7.69
N ASP A 334 1.65 -13.22 8.11
CA ASP A 334 2.05 -13.05 9.52
C ASP A 334 2.03 -11.59 9.99
N ILE A 335 2.31 -10.62 9.10
CA ILE A 335 2.13 -9.20 9.40
C ILE A 335 0.65 -8.88 9.65
N ASN A 336 -0.24 -9.27 8.73
CA ASN A 336 -1.67 -9.01 8.81
C ASN A 336 -2.33 -9.73 10.01
N ASP A 337 -1.93 -10.97 10.29
CA ASP A 337 -2.29 -11.71 11.50
C ASP A 337 -1.84 -10.97 12.77
N GLY A 338 -0.64 -10.42 12.77
CA GLY A 338 -0.12 -9.57 13.84
C GLY A 338 -0.87 -8.25 14.02
N GLU A 339 -1.50 -7.70 12.98
CA GLU A 339 -2.35 -6.49 13.09
C GLU A 339 -3.76 -6.83 13.60
N ILE A 340 -4.33 -7.93 13.13
CA ILE A 340 -5.64 -8.42 13.59
C ILE A 340 -5.57 -8.84 15.06
N LYS A 341 -4.48 -9.48 15.51
CA LYS A 341 -4.27 -9.82 16.93
C LYS A 341 -4.10 -8.60 17.85
N LYS A 342 -3.65 -7.44 17.33
CA LYS A 342 -3.67 -6.16 18.07
C LYS A 342 -5.08 -5.54 18.09
N THR A 343 -5.95 -5.93 17.16
CA THR A 343 -7.30 -5.38 16.98
C THR A 343 -8.29 -6.09 17.90
N GLY A 344 -8.33 -5.69 19.18
CA GLY A 344 -9.14 -6.30 20.25
C GLY A 344 -10.67 -6.17 20.13
N LYS A 345 -11.24 -6.14 18.92
CA LYS A 345 -12.69 -6.11 18.64
C LYS A 345 -13.03 -7.18 17.61
N LYS A 346 -13.81 -8.19 18.01
CA LYS A 346 -14.40 -9.17 17.09
C LYS A 346 -15.68 -8.60 16.47
N ASP A 347 -15.54 -7.83 15.39
CA ASP A 347 -16.65 -7.50 14.50
C ASP A 347 -16.65 -8.38 13.24
N ALA A 348 -17.70 -8.28 12.42
CA ALA A 348 -17.87 -9.13 11.25
C ALA A 348 -16.73 -9.00 10.22
N ARG A 349 -16.07 -7.83 10.13
CA ARG A 349 -14.92 -7.63 9.24
C ARG A 349 -13.68 -8.31 9.81
N VAL A 350 -13.42 -8.15 11.11
CA VAL A 350 -12.31 -8.83 11.78
C VAL A 350 -12.45 -10.36 11.70
N THR A 351 -13.66 -10.90 11.89
CA THR A 351 -13.92 -12.35 11.72
C THR A 351 -13.73 -12.81 10.27
N ALA A 352 -14.14 -12.00 9.27
CA ALA A 352 -13.88 -12.31 7.87
C ALA A 352 -12.38 -12.29 7.54
N CYS A 353 -11.62 -11.30 8.04
CA CYS A 353 -10.16 -11.25 7.86
C CYS A 353 -9.44 -12.45 8.51
N ASP A 354 -9.81 -12.82 9.73
CA ASP A 354 -9.24 -13.98 10.46
C ASP A 354 -9.52 -15.30 9.71
N THR A 355 -10.74 -15.44 9.17
CA THR A 355 -11.14 -16.55 8.30
C THR A 355 -10.33 -16.59 7.01
N LEU A 356 -10.17 -15.44 6.33
CA LEU A 356 -9.38 -15.33 5.10
C LEU A 356 -7.90 -15.66 5.35
N LEU A 357 -7.29 -15.19 6.45
CA LEU A 357 -5.91 -15.56 6.79
C LEU A 357 -5.76 -17.06 7.06
N GLY A 358 -6.78 -17.71 7.62
CA GLY A 358 -6.87 -19.17 7.70
C GLY A 358 -6.75 -19.83 6.32
N TYR A 359 -7.55 -19.39 5.35
CA TYR A 359 -7.49 -19.91 3.98
C TYR A 359 -6.20 -19.52 3.23
N CYS A 360 -5.64 -18.31 3.45
CA CYS A 360 -4.36 -17.90 2.88
C CYS A 360 -3.22 -18.85 3.31
N ARG A 361 -3.19 -19.28 4.57
CA ARG A 361 -2.19 -20.25 5.06
C ARG A 361 -2.28 -21.61 4.37
N THR A 362 -3.48 -22.04 4.00
CA THR A 362 -3.71 -23.30 3.27
C THR A 362 -3.42 -23.16 1.78
N ILE A 363 -3.86 -22.07 1.15
CA ILE A 363 -3.70 -21.84 -0.30
C ILE A 363 -2.26 -21.46 -0.67
N PHE A 364 -1.55 -20.72 0.16
CA PHE A 364 -0.13 -20.39 -0.06
C PHE A 364 0.82 -21.35 0.70
N SER A 365 0.36 -22.60 0.92
CA SER A 365 1.15 -23.67 1.54
C SER A 365 2.09 -24.36 0.53
N SER A 366 1.67 -24.48 -0.72
CA SER A 366 2.45 -25.03 -1.84
C SER A 366 2.13 -24.32 -3.15
N ASP A 367 3.01 -24.37 -4.14
CA ASP A 367 2.73 -23.81 -5.47
C ASP A 367 1.56 -24.55 -6.16
N GLU A 368 1.36 -25.84 -5.86
CA GLU A 368 0.19 -26.61 -6.32
C GLU A 368 -1.15 -26.04 -5.78
N SER A 369 -1.18 -25.62 -4.51
CA SER A 369 -2.39 -25.08 -3.87
C SER A 369 -2.63 -23.62 -4.25
N ARG A 370 -1.56 -22.84 -4.46
CA ARG A 370 -1.61 -21.50 -5.07
C ARG A 370 -2.16 -21.57 -6.49
N TYR A 371 -1.62 -22.47 -7.31
CA TYR A 371 -2.04 -22.69 -8.69
C TYR A 371 -3.54 -23.07 -8.78
N ALA A 372 -4.04 -23.92 -7.86
CA ALA A 372 -5.45 -24.28 -7.81
C ALA A 372 -6.40 -23.10 -7.52
N TYR A 373 -5.92 -22.06 -6.81
CA TYR A 373 -6.65 -20.81 -6.58
C TYR A 373 -6.53 -19.85 -7.78
N ASP A 374 -5.31 -19.67 -8.31
CA ASP A 374 -5.04 -18.79 -9.45
C ASP A 374 -5.79 -19.23 -10.72
N MET A 375 -5.93 -20.55 -10.91
CA MET A 375 -6.73 -21.15 -11.99
C MET A 375 -8.21 -20.77 -11.92
N ILE A 376 -8.80 -20.66 -10.73
CA ILE A 376 -10.20 -20.24 -10.55
C ILE A 376 -10.36 -18.75 -10.88
N PHE A 377 -9.45 -17.91 -10.38
CA PHE A 377 -9.49 -16.47 -10.69
C PHE A 377 -9.33 -16.22 -12.20
N ALA A 378 -8.41 -16.92 -12.87
CA ALA A 378 -8.25 -16.82 -14.33
C ALA A 378 -9.47 -17.35 -15.12
N GLN A 379 -10.16 -18.38 -14.62
CA GLN A 379 -11.44 -18.83 -15.18
C GLN A 379 -12.54 -17.76 -15.01
N SER A 380 -12.56 -17.02 -13.89
CA SER A 380 -13.52 -15.92 -13.69
C SER A 380 -13.30 -14.75 -14.66
N CYS A 381 -12.05 -14.37 -14.95
CA CYS A 381 -11.74 -13.32 -15.94
C CYS A 381 -12.23 -13.68 -17.35
N LEU A 382 -12.17 -14.95 -17.74
CA LEU A 382 -12.71 -15.43 -19.01
C LEU A 382 -14.21 -15.73 -18.96
N ALA A 383 -14.83 -15.81 -17.77
CA ALA A 383 -16.25 -16.13 -17.65
C ALA A 383 -17.15 -15.00 -18.18
N GLU A 384 -16.78 -13.73 -17.97
CA GLU A 384 -17.51 -12.56 -18.48
C GLU A 384 -17.46 -12.47 -20.01
N LEU A 385 -16.27 -12.68 -20.60
CA LEU A 385 -16.11 -12.78 -22.05
C LEU A 385 -16.90 -13.97 -22.62
N ASN A 386 -16.75 -15.17 -22.04
CA ASN A 386 -17.44 -16.37 -22.52
C ASN A 386 -18.97 -16.27 -22.36
N TRP A 387 -19.46 -15.64 -21.30
CA TRP A 387 -20.89 -15.34 -21.15
C TRP A 387 -21.38 -14.35 -22.20
N SER A 388 -20.58 -13.32 -22.52
CA SER A 388 -20.93 -12.35 -23.57
C SER A 388 -20.94 -12.99 -24.96
N ILE A 389 -19.98 -13.88 -25.25
CA ILE A 389 -19.97 -14.72 -26.46
C ILE A 389 -21.21 -15.63 -26.49
N ASP A 390 -21.58 -16.25 -25.35
CA ASP A 390 -22.75 -17.13 -25.25
C ASP A 390 -24.09 -16.40 -25.38
N VAL A 391 -24.17 -15.14 -24.95
CA VAL A 391 -25.33 -14.26 -25.21
C VAL A 391 -25.38 -13.85 -26.68
N ALA A 392 -24.26 -13.43 -27.27
CA ALA A 392 -24.18 -12.98 -28.65
C ALA A 392 -24.40 -14.11 -29.69
N GLY A 393 -24.04 -15.35 -29.34
CA GLY A 393 -24.27 -16.57 -30.13
C GLY A 393 -25.47 -17.41 -29.67
N SER A 394 -26.39 -16.83 -28.88
CA SER A 394 -27.50 -17.59 -28.25
C SER A 394 -28.54 -18.17 -29.22
N ASP A 395 -28.59 -17.69 -30.47
CA ASP A 395 -29.36 -18.28 -31.58
C ASP A 395 -28.52 -19.20 -32.49
N GLY A 396 -27.25 -19.43 -32.15
CA GLY A 396 -26.27 -20.21 -32.90
C GLY A 396 -25.44 -19.43 -33.91
N ILE A 397 -25.67 -18.11 -34.06
CA ILE A 397 -25.06 -17.27 -35.09
C ILE A 397 -24.54 -15.96 -34.49
N ILE A 398 -23.22 -15.77 -34.46
CA ILE A 398 -22.66 -14.47 -34.08
C ILE A 398 -22.73 -13.53 -35.29
N ARG A 399 -23.53 -12.48 -35.15
CA ARG A 399 -23.71 -11.44 -36.17
C ARG A 399 -22.51 -10.50 -36.17
N ALA A 400 -22.13 -9.99 -37.34
CA ALA A 400 -21.00 -9.07 -37.47
C ALA A 400 -21.09 -7.86 -36.51
N GLU A 401 -22.31 -7.36 -36.28
CA GLU A 401 -22.64 -6.26 -35.35
C GLU A 401 -22.21 -6.52 -33.89
N TYR A 402 -22.00 -7.79 -33.50
CA TYR A 402 -21.53 -8.18 -32.17
C TYR A 402 -20.07 -8.62 -32.15
N PHE A 403 -19.44 -8.86 -33.31
CA PHE A 403 -18.06 -9.36 -33.35
C PHE A 403 -17.06 -8.29 -32.87
N ASP A 404 -17.12 -7.06 -33.41
CA ASP A 404 -16.22 -5.98 -32.99
C ASP A 404 -16.39 -5.59 -31.50
N PRO A 405 -17.62 -5.52 -30.93
CA PRO A 405 -17.81 -5.39 -29.48
C PRO A 405 -17.21 -6.53 -28.63
N LEU A 406 -17.27 -7.78 -29.10
CA LEU A 406 -16.67 -8.92 -28.38
C LEU A 406 -15.14 -8.91 -28.46
N VAL A 407 -14.58 -8.58 -29.62
CA VAL A 407 -13.13 -8.37 -29.79
C VAL A 407 -12.67 -7.23 -28.89
N LYS A 408 -13.42 -6.12 -28.82
CA LYS A 408 -13.13 -5.03 -27.90
C LYS A 408 -13.18 -5.47 -26.43
N LEU A 409 -14.22 -6.20 -26.00
CA LEU A 409 -14.33 -6.71 -24.63
C LEU A 409 -13.13 -7.61 -24.26
N ALA A 410 -12.68 -8.45 -25.18
CA ALA A 410 -11.49 -9.27 -25.01
C ALA A 410 -10.19 -8.45 -24.91
N VAL A 411 -10.08 -7.36 -25.69
CA VAL A 411 -8.96 -6.40 -25.62
C VAL A 411 -8.99 -5.60 -24.31
N ASP A 412 -10.17 -5.19 -23.83
CA ASP A 412 -10.35 -4.51 -22.53
C ASP A 412 -9.98 -5.46 -21.34
N ILE A 413 -10.14 -6.78 -21.51
CA ILE A 413 -9.64 -7.83 -20.59
C ILE A 413 -8.11 -8.05 -20.72
N GLY A 414 -7.48 -7.49 -21.76
CA GLY A 414 -6.02 -7.46 -21.95
C GLY A 414 -5.48 -8.34 -23.08
N MET A 415 -6.32 -8.89 -23.94
CA MET A 415 -5.89 -9.68 -25.11
C MET A 415 -5.36 -8.78 -26.24
N GLU A 416 -4.42 -9.30 -27.05
CA GLU A 416 -4.06 -8.65 -28.32
C GLU A 416 -5.17 -8.87 -29.36
N VAL A 417 -5.45 -7.88 -30.22
CA VAL A 417 -6.61 -7.89 -31.15
C VAL A 417 -6.70 -9.18 -31.97
N ALA A 418 -5.60 -9.59 -32.60
CA ALA A 418 -5.54 -10.81 -33.41
C ALA A 418 -5.68 -12.11 -32.60
N GLU A 419 -5.36 -12.10 -31.30
CA GLU A 419 -5.59 -13.25 -30.40
C GLU A 419 -7.02 -13.29 -29.86
N ALA A 420 -7.61 -12.12 -29.58
CA ALA A 420 -9.03 -11.99 -29.23
C ALA A 420 -9.93 -12.56 -30.35
N GLU A 421 -9.70 -12.14 -31.59
CA GLU A 421 -10.38 -12.69 -32.77
C GLU A 421 -10.24 -14.21 -32.86
N GLN A 422 -9.01 -14.74 -32.77
CA GLN A 422 -8.75 -16.19 -32.83
C GLN A 422 -9.38 -16.97 -31.68
N TYR A 423 -9.43 -16.40 -30.46
CA TYR A 423 -10.09 -17.02 -29.32
C TYR A 423 -11.60 -17.11 -29.52
N ILE A 424 -12.24 -16.01 -29.93
CA ILE A 424 -13.69 -15.97 -30.22
C ILE A 424 -14.02 -16.94 -31.34
N LEU A 425 -13.25 -16.94 -32.44
CA LEU A 425 -13.39 -17.88 -33.56
C LEU A 425 -13.28 -19.35 -33.10
N LYS A 426 -12.29 -19.67 -32.25
CA LYS A 426 -12.06 -21.02 -31.72
C LYS A 426 -13.17 -21.45 -30.75
N TYR A 427 -13.66 -20.53 -29.92
CA TYR A 427 -14.77 -20.78 -29.00
C TYR A 427 -16.06 -21.08 -29.77
N CYS A 428 -16.41 -20.25 -30.76
CA CYS A 428 -17.56 -20.46 -31.65
C CYS A 428 -17.46 -21.79 -32.41
N LYS A 429 -16.28 -22.11 -32.96
CA LYS A 429 -16.03 -23.38 -33.65
C LYS A 429 -16.26 -24.59 -32.74
N ASN A 430 -15.88 -24.51 -31.46
CA ASN A 430 -16.13 -25.56 -30.47
C ASN A 430 -17.61 -25.68 -30.10
N LYS A 431 -18.35 -24.56 -30.01
CA LYS A 431 -19.83 -24.53 -29.83
C LYS A 431 -20.61 -24.90 -31.11
N LYS A 432 -19.94 -25.01 -32.26
CA LYS A 432 -20.50 -25.20 -33.62
C LYS A 432 -21.33 -24.01 -34.14
N TRP A 433 -20.94 -22.79 -33.77
CA TRP A 433 -21.60 -21.55 -34.19
C TRP A 433 -20.95 -20.94 -35.43
N THR A 434 -21.77 -20.30 -36.27
CA THR A 434 -21.34 -19.60 -37.49
C THR A 434 -21.29 -18.09 -37.28
N ILE A 435 -20.48 -17.39 -38.09
CA ILE A 435 -20.34 -15.94 -38.03
C ILE A 435 -20.86 -15.35 -39.37
N GLU A 436 -21.72 -14.34 -39.31
CA GLU A 436 -22.30 -13.71 -40.50
C GLU A 436 -21.36 -12.70 -41.17
N SER A 437 -21.48 -12.59 -42.50
CA SER A 437 -21.03 -11.44 -43.28
C SER A 437 -22.25 -10.73 -43.92
N PRO A 438 -22.20 -9.40 -44.17
CA PRO A 438 -23.41 -8.59 -44.03
C PRO A 438 -24.27 -8.40 -45.30
N LYS A 439 -25.55 -8.86 -45.29
CA LYS A 439 -26.78 -8.06 -45.61
C LYS A 439 -28.13 -8.82 -45.69
N LYS A 440 -29.17 -8.22 -45.05
CA LYS A 440 -30.64 -8.18 -45.40
C LYS A 440 -31.60 -9.41 -45.23
N LYS A 441 -32.28 -9.46 -44.05
CA LYS A 441 -33.77 -9.37 -43.83
C LYS A 441 -34.79 -10.39 -44.45
N ILE A 442 -35.61 -11.11 -43.61
CA ILE A 442 -37.13 -11.26 -43.59
C ILE A 442 -37.79 -12.67 -43.26
N SER A 443 -38.65 -12.73 -42.18
CA SER A 443 -39.99 -13.43 -42.00
C SER A 443 -40.28 -14.94 -41.60
N LYS A 444 -40.80 -15.14 -40.35
CA LYS A 444 -42.03 -15.88 -39.86
C LYS A 444 -42.24 -17.45 -39.81
N LYS A 445 -42.48 -17.95 -38.57
CA LYS A 445 -43.49 -18.98 -38.07
C LYS A 445 -43.39 -20.46 -38.57
N ILE A 446 -44.02 -21.54 -38.02
CA ILE A 446 -45.19 -21.75 -37.11
C ILE A 446 -45.25 -23.17 -36.43
N ARG A 447 -45.85 -23.31 -35.21
CA ARG A 447 -46.46 -24.54 -34.55
C ARG A 447 -45.57 -25.80 -34.32
N TYR A 448 -45.83 -26.75 -33.40
CA TYR A 448 -47.08 -27.38 -32.93
C TYR A 448 -47.21 -27.58 -31.40
N ALA A 449 -48.45 -27.67 -30.91
CA ALA A 449 -48.80 -28.22 -29.60
C ALA A 449 -50.19 -28.89 -29.65
N ALA A 450 -50.25 -30.23 -29.57
CA ALA A 450 -51.45 -31.02 -29.37
C ALA A 450 -51.06 -32.44 -28.91
N GLY A 451 -51.48 -32.87 -27.72
CA GLY A 451 -51.23 -34.25 -27.23
C GLY A 451 -51.29 -34.44 -25.71
N ILE A 452 -50.94 -33.42 -24.92
CA ILE A 452 -50.79 -33.55 -23.44
C ILE A 452 -52.15 -33.49 -22.70
N LEU A 453 -53.24 -33.06 -23.34
CA LEU A 453 -54.50 -32.75 -22.66
C LEU A 453 -55.29 -33.96 -22.13
N LEU A 454 -55.05 -35.18 -22.65
CA LEU A 454 -55.84 -36.36 -22.27
C LEU A 454 -55.36 -37.05 -20.97
N VAL A 455 -54.11 -36.82 -20.55
CA VAL A 455 -53.53 -37.44 -19.33
C VAL A 455 -53.83 -36.62 -18.08
N ALA A 456 -53.96 -35.29 -18.21
CA ALA A 456 -54.11 -34.37 -17.08
C ALA A 456 -55.39 -34.58 -16.25
N ILE A 457 -56.49 -35.02 -16.89
CA ILE A 457 -57.82 -35.08 -16.27
C ILE A 457 -57.92 -36.20 -15.22
N ILE A 458 -57.26 -37.35 -15.45
CA ILE A 458 -57.27 -38.49 -14.51
C ILE A 458 -56.40 -38.19 -13.27
N ALA A 459 -55.32 -37.42 -13.42
CA ALA A 459 -54.46 -37.01 -12.32
C ALA A 459 -55.12 -35.98 -11.38
N ALA A 460 -56.01 -35.12 -11.89
CA ALA A 460 -56.63 -34.05 -11.10
C ALA A 460 -57.47 -34.57 -9.91
N CYS A 461 -58.25 -35.64 -10.13
CA CYS A 461 -59.20 -36.15 -9.13
C CYS A 461 -58.51 -36.78 -7.91
N THR A 462 -57.38 -37.45 -8.08
CA THR A 462 -56.62 -38.05 -6.97
C THR A 462 -55.86 -37.00 -6.15
N ILE A 463 -55.36 -35.96 -6.81
CA ILE A 463 -54.68 -34.83 -6.15
C ILE A 463 -55.67 -34.04 -5.28
N ALA A 464 -56.88 -33.77 -5.76
CA ALA A 464 -57.89 -32.99 -5.02
C ALA A 464 -58.27 -33.59 -3.65
N PHE A 465 -58.41 -34.92 -3.57
CA PHE A 465 -58.74 -35.61 -2.31
C PHE A 465 -57.59 -35.55 -1.28
N ILE A 466 -56.34 -35.61 -1.77
CA ILE A 466 -55.14 -35.50 -0.94
C ILE A 466 -54.95 -34.07 -0.41
N ASP A 467 -55.33 -33.04 -1.17
CA ASP A 467 -55.23 -31.64 -0.71
C ASP A 467 -56.25 -31.31 0.38
N PHE A 468 -57.53 -31.69 0.18
CA PHE A 468 -58.61 -31.44 1.13
C PHE A 468 -58.32 -32.00 2.54
N SER A 469 -57.78 -33.22 2.61
CA SER A 469 -57.42 -33.89 3.87
C SER A 469 -56.23 -33.22 4.59
N LYS A 470 -55.27 -32.66 3.85
CA LYS A 470 -54.14 -31.89 4.42
C LYS A 470 -54.60 -30.55 4.96
N LYS A 471 -55.42 -29.81 4.21
CA LYS A 471 -55.88 -28.46 4.58
C LYS A 471 -56.64 -28.44 5.91
N LYS A 472 -57.44 -29.48 6.19
CA LYS A 472 -58.16 -29.63 7.46
C LYS A 472 -57.25 -29.88 8.67
N ARG A 473 -56.15 -30.64 8.52
CA ARG A 473 -55.17 -30.84 9.61
C ARG A 473 -54.38 -29.57 9.91
N LEU A 474 -53.97 -28.85 8.87
CA LEU A 474 -53.16 -27.64 8.97
C LEU A 474 -53.87 -26.53 9.75
N LYS A 475 -55.17 -26.33 9.51
CA LYS A 475 -56.00 -25.37 10.25
C LYS A 475 -56.08 -25.67 11.75
N ASN A 476 -56.23 -26.94 12.14
CA ASN A 476 -56.27 -27.32 13.55
C ASN A 476 -54.93 -27.05 14.25
N ASN A 477 -53.80 -27.37 13.61
CA ASN A 477 -52.47 -27.08 14.16
C ASN A 477 -52.24 -25.58 14.34
N TYR A 478 -52.70 -24.75 13.41
CA TYR A 478 -52.63 -23.29 13.55
C TYR A 478 -53.48 -22.76 14.71
N GLN A 479 -54.68 -23.30 14.92
CA GLN A 479 -55.54 -22.91 16.03
C GLN A 479 -54.98 -23.30 17.41
N LEU A 480 -54.28 -24.45 17.50
CA LEU A 480 -53.55 -24.84 18.73
C LEU A 480 -52.39 -23.88 19.01
N MET A 481 -51.54 -23.62 18.02
CA MET A 481 -50.42 -22.67 18.15
C MET A 481 -50.91 -21.27 18.56
N LEU A 482 -52.03 -20.78 17.99
CA LEU A 482 -52.61 -19.50 18.40
C LEU A 482 -53.09 -19.48 19.86
N ALA A 483 -53.44 -20.62 20.46
CA ALA A 483 -53.77 -20.67 21.88
C ALA A 483 -52.52 -20.46 22.75
N ASP A 484 -51.42 -21.17 22.45
CA ASP A 484 -50.14 -21.03 23.14
C ASP A 484 -49.55 -19.63 22.99
N PHE A 485 -49.60 -19.08 21.78
CA PHE A 485 -49.20 -17.71 21.44
C PHE A 485 -49.98 -16.64 22.23
N ASN A 486 -51.28 -16.84 22.42
CA ASN A 486 -52.12 -15.91 23.18
C ASN A 486 -51.90 -16.00 24.69
N ASN A 487 -51.61 -17.20 25.20
CA ASN A 487 -51.36 -17.46 26.63
C ASN A 487 -49.99 -16.94 27.09
N GLN A 488 -49.00 -16.90 26.20
CA GLN A 488 -47.66 -16.38 26.47
C GLN A 488 -47.68 -14.86 26.77
N LYS A 489 -46.74 -14.38 27.60
CA LYS A 489 -46.55 -12.96 27.93
C LYS A 489 -45.24 -12.36 27.41
N ASP A 490 -44.18 -13.16 27.24
CA ASP A 490 -42.91 -12.69 26.70
C ASP A 490 -42.98 -12.54 25.17
N MET A 491 -42.62 -11.36 24.65
CA MET A 491 -42.73 -11.04 23.22
C MET A 491 -41.74 -11.82 22.33
N LYS A 492 -40.55 -12.17 22.84
CA LYS A 492 -39.59 -13.00 22.09
C LYS A 492 -40.05 -14.45 22.04
N GLN A 493 -40.64 -14.95 23.12
CA GLN A 493 -41.24 -16.28 23.14
C GLN A 493 -42.47 -16.36 22.22
N LYS A 494 -43.27 -15.29 22.11
CA LYS A 494 -44.32 -15.19 21.07
C LYS A 494 -43.77 -15.19 19.65
N GLU A 495 -42.68 -14.45 19.40
CA GLU A 495 -42.02 -14.44 18.09
C GLU A 495 -41.47 -15.84 17.74
N GLN A 496 -40.85 -16.53 18.71
CA GLN A 496 -40.32 -17.88 18.53
C GLN A 496 -41.43 -18.89 18.19
N ILE A 497 -42.56 -18.90 18.92
CA ILE A 497 -43.70 -19.78 18.63
C ILE A 497 -44.22 -19.59 17.18
N LEU A 498 -44.25 -18.35 16.68
CA LEU A 498 -44.63 -18.07 15.29
C LEU A 498 -43.55 -18.52 14.28
N ARG A 499 -42.27 -18.42 14.62
CA ARG A 499 -41.15 -18.88 13.79
C ARG A 499 -41.12 -20.41 13.69
N ASP A 500 -41.22 -21.10 14.82
CA ASP A 500 -41.26 -22.57 14.89
C ASP A 500 -42.44 -23.13 14.05
N PHE A 501 -43.59 -22.44 14.05
CA PHE A 501 -44.73 -22.79 13.19
C PHE A 501 -44.46 -22.57 11.70
N ILE A 502 -43.72 -21.52 11.32
CA ILE A 502 -43.35 -21.24 9.93
C ILE A 502 -42.32 -22.26 9.44
N ASP A 503 -41.28 -22.53 10.22
CA ASP A 503 -40.18 -23.40 9.79
C ASP A 503 -40.60 -24.89 9.74
N SER A 504 -41.59 -25.29 10.55
CA SER A 504 -42.24 -26.61 10.46
C SER A 504 -43.31 -26.74 9.37
N SER A 505 -43.66 -25.66 8.66
CA SER A 505 -44.78 -25.62 7.70
C SER A 505 -44.37 -25.24 6.27
N ARG A 506 -44.86 -25.98 5.28
CA ARG A 506 -44.77 -25.56 3.87
C ARG A 506 -45.57 -24.26 3.63
N PRO A 507 -45.14 -23.33 2.75
CA PRO A 507 -45.82 -22.06 2.52
C PRO A 507 -47.33 -22.19 2.26
N ASN A 508 -48.13 -21.48 3.07
CA ASN A 508 -49.59 -21.50 3.06
C ASN A 508 -50.19 -20.23 3.68
N GLU A 509 -51.52 -20.08 3.61
CA GLU A 509 -52.29 -18.94 4.12
C GLU A 509 -52.02 -18.61 5.61
N PHE A 510 -51.91 -19.62 6.47
CA PHE A 510 -51.61 -19.43 7.91
C PHE A 510 -50.16 -19.03 8.18
N THR A 511 -49.20 -19.46 7.35
CA THR A 511 -47.82 -18.96 7.43
C THR A 511 -47.66 -17.53 6.92
N ALA A 512 -48.62 -17.00 6.15
CA ALA A 512 -48.67 -15.58 5.82
C ALA A 512 -49.18 -14.76 7.01
N ASP A 513 -50.28 -15.18 7.66
CA ASP A 513 -50.79 -14.54 8.88
C ASP A 513 -49.76 -14.58 10.03
N ALA A 514 -49.06 -15.71 10.22
CA ALA A 514 -47.94 -15.79 11.17
C ALA A 514 -46.82 -14.77 10.88
N LYS A 515 -46.48 -14.52 9.60
CA LYS A 515 -45.49 -13.50 9.22
C LYS A 515 -45.97 -12.07 9.47
N VAL A 516 -47.27 -11.80 9.28
CA VAL A 516 -47.87 -10.50 9.65
C VAL A 516 -47.74 -10.27 11.17
N LYS A 517 -48.07 -11.28 11.98
CA LYS A 517 -47.97 -11.20 13.45
C LYS A 517 -46.53 -11.09 13.98
N ILE A 518 -45.55 -11.71 13.31
CA ILE A 518 -44.11 -11.47 13.59
C ILE A 518 -43.75 -10.00 13.33
N ASN A 519 -44.19 -9.42 12.20
CA ASN A 519 -43.92 -8.02 11.88
C ASN A 519 -44.61 -7.04 12.85
N GLU A 520 -45.78 -7.40 13.37
CA GLU A 520 -46.50 -6.64 14.41
C GLU A 520 -45.75 -6.67 15.74
N ILE A 521 -45.31 -7.85 16.20
CA ILE A 521 -44.47 -8.00 17.40
C ILE A 521 -43.15 -7.25 17.25
N ALA A 522 -42.49 -7.32 16.10
CA ALA A 522 -41.25 -6.61 15.84
C ALA A 522 -41.41 -5.09 16.02
N ARG A 523 -42.53 -4.50 15.59
CA ARG A 523 -42.86 -3.08 15.82
C ARG A 523 -43.09 -2.75 17.29
N LEU A 524 -43.80 -3.62 18.02
CA LEU A 524 -44.05 -3.42 19.46
C LEU A 524 -42.74 -3.51 20.29
N VAL A 525 -41.82 -4.40 19.91
CA VAL A 525 -40.49 -4.52 20.52
C VAL A 525 -39.60 -3.31 20.18
N ASP A 526 -39.60 -2.86 18.92
CA ASP A 526 -38.89 -1.65 18.46
C ASP A 526 -39.35 -0.40 19.24
N GLN A 527 -40.66 -0.30 19.52
CA GLN A 527 -41.26 0.77 20.32
C GLN A 527 -40.88 0.70 21.81
N ASP A 528 -40.98 -0.46 22.47
CA ASP A 528 -40.58 -0.60 23.89
C ASP A 528 -39.07 -0.33 24.08
N GLU A 529 -38.21 -0.74 23.15
CA GLU A 529 -36.80 -0.38 23.18
C GLU A 529 -36.55 1.11 22.91
N TYR A 530 -37.35 1.76 22.05
CA TYR A 530 -37.31 3.22 21.88
C TYR A 530 -37.74 3.95 23.15
N ASP A 531 -38.84 3.56 23.79
CA ASP A 531 -39.32 4.17 25.04
C ASP A 531 -38.31 3.98 26.20
N LYS A 532 -37.54 2.88 26.19
CA LYS A 532 -36.40 2.69 27.11
C LYS A 532 -35.28 3.69 26.84
N LEU A 533 -34.89 3.89 25.58
CA LEU A 533 -33.92 4.91 25.18
C LEU A 533 -34.38 6.32 25.59
N ILE A 534 -35.66 6.67 25.40
CA ILE A 534 -36.17 7.99 25.82
C ILE A 534 -36.05 8.19 27.33
N ARG A 535 -36.44 7.21 28.15
CA ARG A 535 -36.29 7.29 29.62
C ARG A 535 -34.83 7.45 30.07
N GLU A 536 -33.87 6.85 29.35
CA GLU A 536 -32.44 7.02 29.62
C GLU A 536 -31.93 8.41 29.19
N ILE A 537 -32.34 8.89 28.01
CA ILE A 537 -32.04 10.24 27.52
C ILE A 537 -32.56 11.31 28.47
N ASP A 538 -33.82 11.21 28.92
CA ASP A 538 -34.46 12.16 29.82
C ASP A 538 -33.75 12.26 31.18
N LEU A 539 -33.05 11.19 31.61
CA LEU A 539 -32.19 11.19 32.78
C LEU A 539 -30.88 11.94 32.49
N PHE A 540 -30.19 11.63 31.39
CA PHE A 540 -28.96 12.34 31.01
C PHE A 540 -29.18 13.83 30.71
N GLU A 541 -30.35 14.22 30.22
CA GLU A 541 -30.72 15.64 30.02
C GLU A 541 -30.84 16.38 31.35
N LYS A 542 -31.53 15.79 32.35
CA LYS A 542 -31.60 16.33 33.73
C LYS A 542 -30.22 16.45 34.38
N GLU A 543 -29.35 15.48 34.13
CA GLU A 543 -27.95 15.50 34.59
C GLU A 543 -27.02 16.41 33.75
N LYS A 544 -27.51 17.02 32.65
CA LYS A 544 -26.73 17.79 31.67
C LYS A 544 -25.56 17.01 31.03
N LYS A 545 -25.65 15.67 30.97
CA LYS A 545 -24.63 14.77 30.42
C LYS A 545 -24.88 14.46 28.94
N TYR A 546 -25.07 15.50 28.13
CA TYR A 546 -25.51 15.40 26.73
C TYR A 546 -24.67 14.43 25.86
N ASN A 547 -23.35 14.35 26.08
CA ASN A 547 -22.49 13.38 25.40
C ASN A 547 -22.92 11.92 25.65
N ARG A 548 -23.41 11.58 26.86
CA ARG A 548 -23.93 10.23 27.16
C ARG A 548 -25.27 9.95 26.47
N ALA A 549 -26.10 10.97 26.26
CA ALA A 549 -27.33 10.83 25.47
C ALA A 549 -26.99 10.53 24.00
N ILE A 550 -25.96 11.18 23.43
CA ILE A 550 -25.43 10.87 22.09
C ILE A 550 -24.89 9.42 22.04
N ASP A 551 -24.08 9.01 23.03
CA ASP A 551 -23.56 7.64 23.11
C ASP A 551 -24.68 6.58 23.22
N ALA A 552 -25.76 6.86 23.97
CA ALA A 552 -26.91 5.97 24.09
C ALA A 552 -27.70 5.87 22.78
N CYS A 553 -27.99 7.01 22.12
CA CYS A 553 -28.59 7.04 20.78
C CYS A 553 -27.75 6.25 19.76
N GLY A 554 -26.43 6.43 19.77
CA GLY A 554 -25.51 5.72 18.89
C GLY A 554 -25.48 4.20 19.14
N GLN A 555 -25.53 3.78 20.41
CA GLN A 555 -25.64 2.37 20.78
C GLN A 555 -26.98 1.75 20.35
N TYR A 556 -28.09 2.46 20.52
CA TYR A 556 -29.42 2.02 20.03
C TYR A 556 -29.41 1.83 18.50
N LEU A 557 -28.93 2.83 17.74
CA LEU A 557 -28.83 2.73 16.27
C LEU A 557 -27.91 1.60 15.80
N LYS A 558 -26.82 1.34 16.54
CA LYS A 558 -25.91 0.22 16.24
C LYS A 558 -26.54 -1.15 16.53
N LYS A 559 -27.34 -1.25 17.59
CA LYS A 559 -28.05 -2.48 17.99
C LYS A 559 -29.22 -2.78 17.05
N ASN A 560 -30.01 -1.75 16.73
CA ASN A 560 -31.30 -1.86 16.04
C ASN A 560 -31.22 -1.24 14.63
N SER A 561 -30.37 -1.79 13.76
CA SER A 561 -30.05 -1.23 12.43
C SER A 561 -31.22 -1.15 11.44
N LYS A 562 -32.37 -1.75 11.77
CA LYS A 562 -33.63 -1.70 10.99
C LYS A 562 -34.81 -1.11 11.80
N THR A 563 -34.52 -0.30 12.81
CA THR A 563 -35.54 0.42 13.61
C THR A 563 -36.38 1.37 12.74
N SER A 564 -37.66 1.47 13.09
CA SER A 564 -38.61 2.44 12.55
C SER A 564 -38.26 3.87 12.98
N PHE A 565 -37.67 4.04 14.16
CA PHE A 565 -37.38 5.34 14.81
C PHE A 565 -36.03 5.95 14.40
N MET A 566 -35.47 5.53 13.26
CA MET A 566 -34.11 5.91 12.85
C MET A 566 -33.97 7.41 12.59
N SER A 567 -35.03 8.07 12.12
CA SER A 567 -35.03 9.51 11.85
C SER A 567 -35.02 10.32 13.16
N GLU A 568 -35.87 9.91 14.09
CA GLU A 568 -36.14 10.52 15.39
C GLU A 568 -34.90 10.45 16.28
N VAL A 569 -34.23 9.28 16.32
CA VAL A 569 -32.97 9.11 17.05
C VAL A 569 -31.83 9.92 16.41
N LYS A 570 -31.76 10.02 15.08
CA LYS A 570 -30.79 10.91 14.39
C LYS A 570 -31.05 12.39 14.69
N GLN A 571 -32.31 12.83 14.74
CA GLN A 571 -32.66 14.19 15.15
C GLN A 571 -32.30 14.46 16.61
N LYS A 572 -32.53 13.50 17.52
CA LYS A 572 -32.09 13.59 18.92
C LYS A 572 -30.57 13.68 19.06
N ILE A 573 -29.79 12.93 18.27
CA ILE A 573 -28.33 13.08 18.20
C ILE A 573 -27.96 14.52 17.82
N ILE A 574 -28.53 15.06 16.72
CA ILE A 574 -28.24 16.43 16.25
C ILE A 574 -28.63 17.48 17.30
N PHE A 575 -29.71 17.27 18.05
CA PHE A 575 -30.13 18.14 19.15
C PHE A 575 -29.14 18.11 20.32
N PHE A 576 -28.77 16.91 20.80
CA PHE A 576 -27.84 16.78 21.92
C PHE A 576 -26.41 17.20 21.57
N SER A 577 -25.94 17.02 20.33
CA SER A 577 -24.64 17.57 19.88
C SER A 577 -24.61 19.10 19.98
N LYS A 578 -25.69 19.80 19.60
CA LYS A 578 -25.79 21.27 19.71
C LYS A 578 -25.79 21.74 21.17
N LEU A 579 -26.45 21.01 22.07
CA LEU A 579 -26.42 21.29 23.51
C LEU A 579 -25.04 21.01 24.12
N ALA A 580 -24.41 19.89 23.76
CA ALA A 580 -23.10 19.51 24.26
C ALA A 580 -22.02 20.53 23.87
N ASP A 581 -22.03 20.98 22.60
CA ASP A 581 -21.17 22.06 22.09
C ASP A 581 -21.38 23.37 22.87
N TYR A 582 -22.65 23.81 23.02
CA TYR A 582 -23.00 25.02 23.78
C TYR A 582 -22.51 25.00 25.24
N PHE A 583 -22.55 23.84 25.91
CA PHE A 583 -22.10 23.69 27.29
C PHE A 583 -20.60 23.39 27.46
N ASP A 584 -19.90 22.92 26.42
CA ASP A 584 -18.44 22.72 26.46
C ASP A 584 -17.65 23.96 25.99
N TYR A 585 -18.20 24.76 25.07
CA TYR A 585 -17.50 25.92 24.49
C TYR A 585 -16.99 26.97 25.51
N PRO A 586 -17.75 27.40 26.54
CA PRO A 586 -17.27 28.39 27.51
C PRO A 586 -15.99 27.95 28.25
N LYS A 587 -15.93 26.67 28.62
CA LYS A 587 -14.77 26.04 29.29
C LYS A 587 -13.51 26.12 28.43
N VAL A 588 -13.67 26.11 27.11
CA VAL A 588 -12.58 26.23 26.14
C VAL A 588 -12.06 27.67 26.08
N GLN A 589 -12.95 28.67 26.17
CA GLN A 589 -12.55 30.09 26.24
C GLN A 589 -11.79 30.42 27.54
N GLU A 590 -12.23 29.84 28.67
CA GLU A 590 -11.60 30.00 29.99
C GLU A 590 -10.16 29.46 30.05
N THR A 591 -9.78 28.51 29.17
CA THR A 591 -8.41 27.94 29.14
C THR A 591 -7.30 28.92 28.74
N SER A 592 -7.64 30.15 28.35
CA SER A 592 -6.69 31.19 27.88
C SER A 592 -5.51 31.46 28.83
N ASN A 593 -5.68 31.22 30.14
CA ASN A 593 -4.65 31.43 31.17
C ASN A 593 -3.75 30.20 31.44
N LEU A 594 -4.00 29.06 30.79
CA LEU A 594 -3.21 27.84 30.99
C LEU A 594 -1.92 27.84 30.16
N ASP A 595 -1.01 26.90 30.44
CA ASP A 595 0.20 26.70 29.65
C ASP A 595 -0.11 26.29 28.19
N ILE A 596 0.90 26.37 27.32
CA ILE A 596 0.77 26.08 25.89
C ILE A 596 0.29 24.65 25.59
N GLN A 597 0.69 23.65 26.38
CA GLN A 597 0.26 22.26 26.20
C GLN A 597 -1.17 22.05 26.68
N SER A 598 -1.51 22.56 27.87
CA SER A 598 -2.88 22.51 28.40
C SER A 598 -3.88 23.21 27.49
N ARG A 599 -3.55 24.40 26.96
CA ARG A 599 -4.37 25.10 25.95
C ARG A 599 -4.55 24.24 24.69
N LEU A 600 -3.47 23.69 24.11
CA LEU A 600 -3.59 22.84 22.90
C LEU A 600 -4.40 21.56 23.17
N SER A 601 -4.24 20.95 24.34
CA SER A 601 -5.01 19.79 24.77
C SER A 601 -6.50 20.12 24.90
N ALA A 602 -6.84 21.29 25.42
CA ALA A 602 -8.22 21.77 25.51
C ALA A 602 -8.85 22.01 24.12
N TYR A 603 -8.17 22.76 23.23
CA TYR A 603 -8.70 23.04 21.89
C TYR A 603 -8.79 21.77 21.02
N THR A 604 -7.78 20.89 21.03
CA THR A 604 -7.81 19.63 20.26
C THR A 604 -8.79 18.62 20.85
N GLY A 605 -8.91 18.55 22.19
CA GLY A 605 -9.91 17.74 22.89
C GLY A 605 -11.35 18.21 22.63
N TYR A 606 -11.59 19.51 22.49
CA TYR A 606 -12.88 20.06 22.06
C TYR A 606 -13.19 19.67 20.60
N LEU A 607 -12.25 19.87 19.66
CA LEU A 607 -12.43 19.47 18.26
C LEU A 607 -12.73 17.96 18.09
N LYS A 608 -12.13 17.11 18.93
CA LYS A 608 -12.38 15.66 18.94
C LYS A 608 -13.76 15.27 19.50
N LYS A 609 -14.33 16.07 20.39
CA LYS A 609 -15.69 15.86 20.93
C LYS A 609 -16.78 16.40 20.01
N HIS A 610 -16.52 17.54 19.39
CA HIS A 610 -17.51 18.31 18.62
C HIS A 610 -17.04 18.48 17.16
N PRO A 611 -16.95 17.40 16.37
CA PRO A 611 -16.43 17.43 14.99
C PRO A 611 -17.35 18.14 13.99
N ASP A 612 -18.61 18.37 14.35
CA ASP A 612 -19.60 19.18 13.61
C ASP A 612 -20.15 20.36 14.46
N GLY A 613 -19.44 20.74 15.53
CA GLY A 613 -19.80 21.84 16.44
C GLY A 613 -19.71 23.23 15.82
N LYS A 614 -20.52 24.17 16.32
CA LYS A 614 -20.65 25.54 15.81
C LYS A 614 -19.36 26.36 15.97
N TYR A 615 -18.54 26.06 16.97
CA TYR A 615 -17.33 26.85 17.30
C TYR A 615 -16.01 26.15 16.93
N ILE A 616 -16.06 25.14 16.06
CA ILE A 616 -14.88 24.48 15.48
C ILE A 616 -13.87 25.48 14.92
N ASP A 617 -14.31 26.45 14.12
CA ASP A 617 -13.39 27.36 13.43
C ASP A 617 -12.73 28.35 14.39
N PHE A 618 -13.35 28.63 15.55
CA PHE A 618 -12.67 29.31 16.65
C PHE A 618 -11.54 28.45 17.21
N ALA A 619 -11.80 27.18 17.54
CA ALA A 619 -10.77 26.28 18.08
C ALA A 619 -9.62 26.03 17.08
N LYS A 620 -9.93 25.80 15.79
CA LYS A 620 -8.92 25.72 14.71
C LYS A 620 -8.08 27.00 14.61
N LYS A 621 -8.72 28.17 14.68
CA LYS A 621 -8.03 29.48 14.61
C LYS A 621 -7.12 29.71 15.82
N MET A 622 -7.57 29.36 17.02
CA MET A 622 -6.76 29.45 18.25
C MET A 622 -5.52 28.53 18.16
N ILE A 623 -5.71 27.26 17.75
CA ILE A 623 -4.59 26.33 17.51
C ILE A 623 -3.60 26.93 16.50
N SER A 624 -4.08 27.39 15.33
CA SER A 624 -3.21 27.95 14.28
C SER A 624 -2.39 29.16 14.77
N ALA A 625 -3.02 30.08 15.52
CA ALA A 625 -2.34 31.23 16.12
C ALA A 625 -1.26 30.82 17.13
N MET A 626 -1.46 29.73 17.88
CA MET A 626 -0.52 29.20 18.85
C MET A 626 0.71 28.52 18.24
N SER A 627 0.75 28.31 16.91
CA SER A 627 1.87 27.64 16.21
C SER A 627 3.25 28.29 16.45
N GLY A 628 3.31 29.61 16.65
CA GLY A 628 4.55 30.32 16.99
C GLY A 628 5.02 30.04 18.42
N GLU A 629 4.13 30.20 19.39
CA GLU A 629 4.41 29.99 20.82
C GLU A 629 4.77 28.52 21.09
N TYR A 630 4.04 27.57 20.50
CA TYR A 630 4.34 26.15 20.61
C TYR A 630 5.64 25.75 19.89
N TYR A 631 6.05 26.45 18.82
CA TYR A 631 7.35 26.20 18.20
C TYR A 631 8.53 26.64 19.10
N ILE A 632 8.37 27.71 19.88
CA ILE A 632 9.38 28.12 20.87
C ILE A 632 9.47 27.08 22.00
N PHE A 633 8.33 26.58 22.49
CA PHE A 633 8.29 25.47 23.43
C PHE A 633 8.98 24.21 22.86
N PHE A 634 8.64 23.86 21.62
CA PHE A 634 9.19 22.72 20.89
C PHE A 634 10.72 22.80 20.81
N THR A 635 11.30 23.90 20.35
CA THR A 635 12.77 24.02 20.22
C THR A 635 13.49 23.93 21.56
N LYS A 636 12.88 24.44 22.65
CA LYS A 636 13.43 24.33 24.01
C LYS A 636 13.51 22.88 24.50
N GLU A 637 12.40 22.14 24.42
CA GLU A 637 12.37 20.73 24.83
C GLU A 637 13.28 19.84 23.95
N ILE A 638 13.28 20.09 22.65
CA ILE A 638 14.17 19.41 21.70
C ILE A 638 15.64 19.58 22.14
N SER A 639 16.08 20.80 22.49
CA SER A 639 17.45 21.02 22.95
C SER A 639 17.81 20.23 24.23
N ILE A 640 16.84 20.05 25.14
CA ILE A 640 17.01 19.20 26.33
C ILE A 640 17.13 17.73 25.93
N TYR A 641 16.30 17.25 25.01
CA TYR A 641 16.33 15.85 24.56
C TYR A 641 17.57 15.54 23.71
N GLU A 642 18.09 16.50 22.93
CA GLU A 642 19.37 16.36 22.22
C GLU A 642 20.54 16.24 23.20
N LYS A 643 20.57 17.06 24.25
CA LYS A 643 21.59 17.00 25.30
C LYS A 643 21.58 15.69 26.09
N ASN A 644 20.39 15.09 26.27
CA ASN A 644 20.20 13.85 27.03
C ASN A 644 20.19 12.58 26.17
N GLU A 645 20.34 12.70 24.83
CA GLU A 645 20.14 11.62 23.86
C GLU A 645 18.77 10.90 23.97
N ASP A 646 17.75 11.66 24.30
CA ASP A 646 16.36 11.25 24.53
C ASP A 646 15.58 11.18 23.19
N TRP A 647 16.19 10.59 22.15
CA TRP A 647 15.74 10.64 20.75
C TRP A 647 14.27 10.28 20.56
N GLN A 648 13.77 9.27 21.31
CA GLN A 648 12.38 8.83 21.26
C GLN A 648 11.39 9.92 21.73
N LYS A 649 11.74 10.70 22.78
CA LYS A 649 10.92 11.83 23.24
C LYS A 649 10.91 12.96 22.20
N GLY A 650 12.06 13.22 21.57
CA GLY A 650 12.18 14.15 20.45
C GLY A 650 11.33 13.78 19.24
N ILE A 651 11.31 12.49 18.86
CA ILE A 651 10.46 11.97 17.78
C ILE A 651 8.97 12.16 18.12
N LEU A 652 8.54 11.75 19.31
CA LEU A 652 7.14 11.88 19.76
C LEU A 652 6.68 13.34 19.84
N LEU A 653 7.56 14.27 20.25
CA LEU A 653 7.25 15.69 20.27
C LEU A 653 7.18 16.29 18.85
N ALA A 654 8.00 15.80 17.92
CA ALA A 654 7.94 16.15 16.51
C ALA A 654 6.68 15.59 15.81
N ASP A 655 6.28 14.35 16.09
CA ASP A 655 5.05 13.75 15.57
C ASP A 655 3.83 14.58 16.01
N LYS A 656 3.73 14.95 17.30
CA LYS A 656 2.68 15.85 17.81
C LYS A 656 2.68 17.21 17.11
N PHE A 657 3.85 17.81 16.84
CA PHE A 657 3.91 19.07 16.09
C PHE A 657 3.38 18.88 14.66
N ILE A 658 3.81 17.84 13.96
CA ILE A 658 3.40 17.55 12.57
C ILE A 658 1.89 17.22 12.50
N GLU A 659 1.34 16.49 13.48
CA GLU A 659 -0.08 16.13 13.54
C GLU A 659 -0.99 17.36 13.73
N ILE A 660 -0.64 18.25 14.68
CA ILE A 660 -1.43 19.44 15.00
C ILE A 660 -1.28 20.52 13.91
N TYR A 661 -0.10 20.64 13.31
CA TYR A 661 0.26 21.78 12.44
C TYR A 661 0.59 21.36 10.99
N LYS A 662 -0.09 20.35 10.44
CA LYS A 662 0.19 19.71 9.12
C LYS A 662 0.60 20.68 8.00
N ASN A 663 -0.10 21.80 7.86
CA ASN A 663 0.07 22.78 6.78
C ASN A 663 1.01 23.96 7.16
N ASN A 664 1.68 23.91 8.32
CA ASN A 664 2.55 24.99 8.79
C ASN A 664 3.93 24.93 8.13
N ASN A 665 4.45 26.08 7.72
CA ASN A 665 5.74 26.20 7.00
C ASN A 665 6.97 25.66 7.77
N ARG A 666 6.86 25.39 9.09
CA ARG A 666 7.92 24.75 9.88
C ARG A 666 7.93 23.22 9.78
N VAL A 667 6.85 22.58 9.32
CA VAL A 667 6.71 21.11 9.23
C VAL A 667 7.85 20.43 8.44
N PRO A 668 8.32 20.94 7.29
CA PRO A 668 9.45 20.33 6.58
C PRO A 668 10.74 20.28 7.42
N GLY A 669 11.02 21.34 8.19
CA GLY A 669 12.15 21.39 9.13
C GLY A 669 11.99 20.40 10.29
N VAL A 670 10.78 20.30 10.85
CA VAL A 670 10.47 19.33 11.92
C VAL A 670 10.55 17.88 11.42
N LYS A 671 10.08 17.59 10.19
CA LYS A 671 10.26 16.28 9.54
C LYS A 671 11.74 15.93 9.33
N LYS A 672 12.58 16.88 8.90
CA LYS A 672 14.04 16.68 8.74
C LYS A 672 14.72 16.37 10.08
N LEU A 673 14.37 17.11 11.14
CA LEU A 673 14.86 16.87 12.50
C LEU A 673 14.40 15.51 13.05
N GLN A 674 13.14 15.17 12.86
CA GLN A 674 12.58 13.87 13.27
C GLN A 674 13.28 12.70 12.60
N ASN A 675 13.57 12.80 11.29
CA ASN A 675 14.30 11.75 10.58
C ASN A 675 15.76 11.64 11.04
N ARG A 676 16.42 12.76 11.39
CA ARG A 676 17.74 12.73 12.08
C ARG A 676 17.68 11.94 13.39
N PHE A 677 16.65 12.16 14.22
CA PHE A 677 16.48 11.41 15.47
C PHE A 677 16.14 9.94 15.25
N ARG A 678 15.40 9.57 14.19
CA ARG A 678 15.18 8.16 13.82
C ARG A 678 16.51 7.47 13.45
N THR A 679 17.41 8.17 12.76
CA THR A 679 18.77 7.67 12.48
C THR A 679 19.61 7.54 13.76
N PHE A 680 19.61 8.54 14.64
CA PHE A 680 20.35 8.48 15.90
C PHE A 680 19.81 7.39 16.85
N LEU A 681 18.48 7.17 16.89
CA LEU A 681 17.89 6.08 17.68
C LEU A 681 18.38 4.71 17.18
N ARG A 682 18.32 4.47 15.86
CA ARG A 682 18.85 3.23 15.26
C ARG A 682 20.35 3.03 15.51
N GLN A 683 21.16 4.10 15.43
CA GLN A 683 22.60 4.03 15.72
C GLN A 683 22.89 3.79 17.22
N LYS A 684 21.99 4.23 18.13
CA LYS A 684 22.04 3.93 19.57
C LYS A 684 21.72 2.45 19.83
N GLU A 685 20.60 1.97 19.28
CA GLU A 685 20.16 0.56 19.37
C GLU A 685 21.22 -0.40 18.79
N ALA A 686 21.83 -0.03 17.66
CA ALA A 686 22.96 -0.78 17.09
C ALA A 686 24.18 -0.80 18.03
N PHE A 687 24.56 0.34 18.63
CA PHE A 687 25.66 0.42 19.59
C PHE A 687 25.42 -0.46 20.83
N ASP A 688 24.23 -0.40 21.42
CA ASP A 688 23.88 -1.20 22.59
C ASP A 688 23.91 -2.71 22.25
N GLY A 689 23.46 -3.11 21.06
CA GLY A 689 23.57 -4.48 20.56
C GLY A 689 24.99 -4.96 20.21
N LEU A 690 25.88 -4.07 19.74
CA LEU A 690 27.31 -4.38 19.60
C LEU A 690 27.95 -4.62 20.97
N ARG A 691 27.58 -3.80 21.95
CA ARG A 691 28.11 -3.89 23.31
C ARG A 691 27.69 -5.18 24.02
N GLU A 692 26.45 -5.65 23.81
CA GLU A 692 26.01 -6.96 24.27
C GLU A 692 26.84 -8.10 23.64
N LYS A 693 27.05 -8.07 22.32
CA LYS A 693 27.89 -9.06 21.60
C LYS A 693 29.35 -9.06 22.06
N ALA A 694 29.91 -7.88 22.37
CA ALA A 694 31.27 -7.74 22.89
C ALA A 694 31.40 -8.24 24.34
N GLU A 695 30.41 -7.97 25.21
CA GLU A 695 30.37 -8.49 26.59
C GLU A 695 30.20 -10.02 26.62
N ALA A 696 29.44 -10.60 25.69
CA ALA A 696 29.37 -12.06 25.50
C ALA A 696 30.72 -12.68 25.10
N LYS A 697 31.66 -11.87 24.58
CA LYS A 697 33.03 -12.25 24.20
C LYS A 697 34.12 -11.64 25.10
N LYS A 698 33.80 -11.22 26.32
CA LYS A 698 34.74 -10.54 27.24
C LYS A 698 36.01 -11.31 27.62
N GLU A 699 36.05 -12.63 27.42
CA GLU A 699 37.24 -13.46 27.63
C GLU A 699 38.11 -13.58 26.34
N GLN A 700 37.58 -13.13 25.21
CA GLN A 700 38.17 -13.15 23.87
C GLN A 700 38.40 -11.70 23.37
N PHE A 701 39.28 -10.96 24.05
CA PHE A 701 39.46 -9.50 23.84
C PHE A 701 39.65 -9.10 22.36
N ALA A 702 40.40 -9.88 21.58
CA ALA A 702 40.58 -9.64 20.14
C ALA A 702 39.25 -9.68 19.37
N GLU A 703 38.41 -10.70 19.60
CA GLU A 703 37.11 -10.86 18.95
C GLU A 703 36.09 -9.82 19.43
N ALA A 704 36.15 -9.45 20.72
CA ALA A 704 35.32 -8.38 21.28
C ALA A 704 35.66 -7.00 20.71
N LYS A 705 36.94 -6.71 20.44
CA LYS A 705 37.38 -5.49 19.73
C LYS A 705 37.00 -5.54 18.24
N GLN A 706 37.14 -6.69 17.59
CA GLN A 706 36.84 -6.87 16.16
C GLN A 706 35.39 -6.49 15.81
N ILE A 707 34.42 -6.86 16.65
CA ILE A 707 33.00 -6.46 16.52
C ILE A 707 32.83 -4.94 16.40
N TYR A 708 33.63 -4.16 17.15
CA TYR A 708 33.59 -2.70 17.09
C TYR A 708 34.32 -2.15 15.86
N TYR A 709 35.47 -2.72 15.48
CA TYR A 709 36.22 -2.31 14.29
C TYR A 709 35.44 -2.53 12.99
N GLU A 710 34.74 -3.67 12.85
CA GLU A 710 33.88 -3.96 11.70
C GLU A 710 32.74 -2.94 11.55
N PHE A 711 32.14 -2.51 12.67
CA PHE A 711 31.10 -1.48 12.64
C PHE A 711 31.66 -0.09 12.30
N LEU A 712 32.82 0.30 12.83
CA LEU A 712 33.46 1.57 12.49
C LEU A 712 33.92 1.62 11.03
N TYR A 713 34.36 0.49 10.47
CA TYR A 713 34.70 0.36 9.05
C TYR A 713 33.47 0.51 8.15
N ALA A 714 32.33 -0.10 8.53
CA ALA A 714 31.07 0.01 7.80
C ALA A 714 30.37 1.37 7.95
N TYR A 715 30.57 2.07 9.08
CA TYR A 715 29.87 3.31 9.43
C TYR A 715 30.82 4.37 10.04
N PRO A 716 31.79 4.92 9.29
CA PRO A 716 32.79 5.84 9.84
C PRO A 716 32.20 7.12 10.45
N ASP A 717 31.21 7.73 9.79
CA ASP A 717 30.54 8.97 10.20
C ASP A 717 29.42 8.77 11.26
N THR A 718 29.48 7.68 12.02
CA THR A 718 28.44 7.33 13.01
C THR A 718 28.55 8.17 14.29
N TYR A 719 27.42 8.67 14.82
CA TYR A 719 27.45 9.57 16.01
C TYR A 719 27.96 8.87 17.28
N VAL A 720 27.97 7.54 17.30
CA VAL A 720 28.45 6.71 18.42
C VAL A 720 29.95 6.37 18.34
N ASN A 721 30.69 6.84 17.32
CA ASN A 721 32.12 6.54 17.10
C ASN A 721 32.95 6.83 18.38
N ASP A 722 32.70 8.00 18.97
CA ASP A 722 33.29 8.48 20.22
C ASP A 722 33.00 7.61 21.46
N LYS A 723 31.95 6.78 21.42
CA LYS A 723 31.59 5.82 22.48
C LYS A 723 32.23 4.47 22.22
N ILE A 724 32.22 4.03 20.96
CA ILE A 724 32.86 2.78 20.52
C ILE A 724 34.35 2.81 20.86
N ASN A 725 35.06 3.90 20.52
CA ASN A 725 36.48 4.06 20.87
C ASN A 725 36.73 4.02 22.39
N LYS A 726 35.76 4.48 23.20
CA LYS A 726 35.83 4.39 24.67
C LYS A 726 35.55 2.98 25.20
N GLU A 727 34.82 2.12 24.49
CA GLU A 727 34.69 0.70 24.85
C GLU A 727 35.92 -0.11 24.37
N ILE A 728 36.46 0.17 23.17
CA ILE A 728 37.72 -0.43 22.69
C ILE A 728 38.87 -0.17 23.68
N ALA A 729 39.08 1.09 24.08
CA ALA A 729 40.13 1.46 25.04
C ALA A 729 39.94 0.85 26.44
N LYS A 730 38.71 0.43 26.82
CA LYS A 730 38.47 -0.37 28.03
C LYS A 730 38.88 -1.83 27.81
N LEU A 731 38.54 -2.42 26.66
CA LEU A 731 38.92 -3.80 26.34
C LEU A 731 40.44 -3.96 26.28
N GLU A 732 41.15 -3.07 25.60
CA GLU A 732 42.63 -3.06 25.56
C GLU A 732 43.26 -2.94 26.95
N LYS A 733 42.66 -2.12 27.82
CA LYS A 733 43.08 -2.01 29.22
C LYS A 733 42.80 -3.29 30.02
N LEU A 734 41.70 -4.00 29.76
CA LEU A 734 41.38 -5.27 30.43
C LEU A 734 42.29 -6.41 29.94
N GLU A 735 42.52 -6.47 28.63
CA GLU A 735 43.44 -7.37 27.93
C GLU A 735 44.86 -7.27 28.52
N LYS A 736 45.47 -6.07 28.53
CA LYS A 736 46.80 -5.84 29.13
C LYS A 736 46.86 -6.21 30.61
N ASN A 737 45.78 -6.00 31.38
CA ASN A 737 45.72 -6.44 32.77
C ASN A 737 45.63 -7.98 32.91
N ALA A 738 44.97 -8.66 31.97
CA ALA A 738 44.90 -10.12 31.92
C ALA A 738 46.25 -10.74 31.52
N GLU A 739 46.95 -10.17 30.54
CA GLU A 739 48.31 -10.54 30.16
C GLU A 739 49.29 -10.39 31.32
N ILE A 740 49.31 -9.22 31.98
CA ILE A 740 50.14 -8.97 33.17
C ILE A 740 49.84 -9.99 34.28
N LYS A 741 48.57 -10.37 34.50
CA LYS A 741 48.16 -11.41 35.46
C LYS A 741 48.64 -12.81 35.05
N ALA A 742 48.53 -13.16 33.77
CA ALA A 742 49.01 -14.44 33.24
C ALA A 742 50.54 -14.55 33.36
N THR A 743 51.28 -13.53 32.93
CA THR A 743 52.74 -13.47 33.02
C THR A 743 53.23 -13.46 34.47
N LYS A 744 52.56 -12.76 35.40
CA LYS A 744 52.83 -12.85 36.85
C LYS A 744 52.67 -14.30 37.34
N THR A 745 51.67 -15.03 36.86
CA THR A 745 51.42 -16.42 37.24
C THR A 745 52.46 -17.38 36.64
N LYS A 746 52.85 -17.19 35.38
CA LYS A 746 53.95 -17.91 34.72
C LYS A 746 55.27 -17.77 35.49
N ILE A 747 55.65 -16.55 35.85
CA ILE A 747 56.90 -16.27 36.58
C ILE A 747 56.85 -16.89 37.98
N ARG A 748 55.71 -16.89 38.66
CA ARG A 748 55.52 -17.59 39.95
C ARG A 748 55.76 -19.09 39.87
N ASN A 749 55.18 -19.73 38.86
CA ASN A 749 55.38 -21.16 38.63
C ASN A 749 56.87 -21.45 38.34
N MET A 750 57.55 -20.58 37.60
CA MET A 750 59.01 -20.68 37.38
C MET A 750 59.81 -20.48 38.69
N ILE A 751 59.44 -19.52 39.56
CA ILE A 751 60.06 -19.34 40.88
C ILE A 751 59.94 -20.63 41.73
N GLN A 752 58.76 -21.25 41.74
CA GLN A 752 58.51 -22.50 42.47
C GLN A 752 59.28 -23.70 41.88
N GLN A 753 59.44 -23.76 40.55
CA GLN A 753 60.23 -24.81 39.87
C GLN A 753 61.75 -24.64 40.04
N VAL A 754 62.24 -23.44 40.38
CA VAL A 754 63.66 -23.18 40.69
C VAL A 754 63.96 -23.70 42.10
N GLY A 755 64.03 -25.03 42.21
CA GLY A 755 64.15 -25.77 43.47
C GLY A 755 65.39 -25.39 44.29
N GLY A 756 65.19 -25.25 45.61
CA GLY A 756 66.27 -24.95 46.57
C GLY A 756 65.92 -23.92 47.66
N ASN A 757 64.64 -23.64 47.91
CA ASN A 757 64.11 -22.72 48.95
C ASN A 757 64.67 -21.27 48.94
N ARG A 758 65.48 -20.90 47.94
CA ARG A 758 66.10 -19.57 47.89
C ARG A 758 65.08 -18.46 47.64
N TYR A 759 64.17 -18.66 46.70
CA TYR A 759 63.22 -17.64 46.27
C TYR A 759 61.80 -18.03 46.74
N VAL A 760 61.26 -17.28 47.69
CA VAL A 760 59.95 -17.53 48.29
C VAL A 760 58.96 -16.45 47.85
N ASP A 761 57.93 -16.81 47.08
CA ASP A 761 56.84 -15.89 46.71
C ASP A 761 55.96 -15.60 47.93
N ASN A 762 55.77 -14.33 48.24
CA ASN A 762 54.96 -13.87 49.37
C ASN A 762 53.46 -13.80 49.01
N ASN A 763 53.06 -14.27 47.82
CA ASN A 763 51.71 -14.24 47.23
C ASN A 763 51.11 -12.83 46.95
N ASP A 764 51.68 -11.76 47.52
CA ASP A 764 51.34 -10.36 47.25
C ASP A 764 51.83 -9.85 45.87
N GLY A 765 52.93 -10.42 45.36
CA GLY A 765 53.64 -9.95 44.15
C GLY A 765 55.11 -9.61 44.38
N THR A 766 55.64 -9.98 45.54
CA THR A 766 57.03 -9.86 45.94
C THR A 766 57.64 -11.24 46.21
N VAL A 767 58.97 -11.34 46.10
CA VAL A 767 59.74 -12.58 46.32
C VAL A 767 60.86 -12.31 47.30
N LYS A 768 60.92 -13.08 48.39
CA LYS A 768 62.03 -13.02 49.34
C LYS A 768 63.18 -13.92 48.88
N ASP A 769 64.38 -13.36 48.75
CA ASP A 769 65.61 -14.14 48.60
C ASP A 769 66.16 -14.53 49.98
N ALA A 770 65.89 -15.77 50.40
CA ALA A 770 66.31 -16.31 51.69
C ALA A 770 67.83 -16.30 51.90
N LYS A 771 68.65 -16.17 50.84
CA LYS A 771 70.11 -16.07 50.94
C LYS A 771 70.61 -14.67 51.30
N THR A 772 69.88 -13.62 50.92
CA THR A 772 70.29 -12.22 51.11
C THR A 772 69.38 -11.42 52.04
N GLY A 773 68.20 -11.97 52.37
CA GLY A 773 67.13 -11.30 53.10
C GLY A 773 66.30 -10.33 52.26
N LEU A 774 66.79 -9.95 51.07
CA LEU A 774 66.17 -8.96 50.19
C LEU A 774 64.82 -9.42 49.64
N ILE A 775 63.92 -8.46 49.42
CA ILE A 775 62.62 -8.68 48.81
C ILE A 775 62.58 -7.99 47.45
N TRP A 776 62.27 -8.75 46.40
CA TRP A 776 62.27 -8.35 45.00
C TRP A 776 60.85 -8.26 44.45
N SER A 777 60.62 -7.44 43.42
CA SER A 777 59.36 -7.47 42.68
C SER A 777 59.29 -8.72 41.77
N VAL A 778 58.14 -9.42 41.74
CA VAL A 778 57.91 -10.57 40.82
C VAL A 778 58.00 -10.09 39.36
N LEU A 779 57.33 -8.98 39.07
CA LEU A 779 57.37 -8.30 37.77
C LEU A 779 58.45 -7.23 37.76
N ASP A 780 58.97 -6.94 36.58
CA ASP A 780 59.84 -5.82 36.27
C ASP A 780 59.09 -4.78 35.40
N SER A 781 59.80 -3.73 34.98
CA SER A 781 59.21 -2.68 34.15
C SER A 781 58.86 -3.13 32.73
N SER A 782 59.50 -4.16 32.14
CA SER A 782 59.15 -4.57 30.76
C SER A 782 57.74 -5.17 30.73
N ILE A 783 57.38 -5.97 31.73
CA ILE A 783 56.04 -6.56 31.80
C ILE A 783 54.99 -5.53 32.23
N VAL A 784 55.33 -4.61 33.13
CA VAL A 784 54.36 -3.62 33.65
C VAL A 784 54.10 -2.48 32.66
N LEU A 785 55.09 -2.10 31.85
CA LEU A 785 54.96 -1.03 30.84
C LEU A 785 54.61 -1.59 29.45
N GLY A 786 55.01 -2.83 29.13
CA GLY A 786 55.05 -3.37 27.77
C GLY A 786 56.33 -2.91 27.06
N ASP A 787 56.21 -2.54 25.79
CA ASP A 787 57.34 -2.08 24.95
C ASP A 787 58.04 -0.81 25.45
N GLY A 788 57.50 -0.15 26.47
CA GLY A 788 58.08 1.03 27.11
C GLY A 788 59.24 0.69 28.06
N CYS A 789 60.46 1.03 27.65
CA CYS A 789 61.60 1.20 28.55
C CYS A 789 61.58 2.56 29.25
N LEU A 790 62.52 2.79 30.17
CA LEU A 790 62.70 4.04 30.91
C LEU A 790 64.15 4.51 30.82
N ASP A 791 64.36 5.82 30.65
CA ASP A 791 65.63 6.46 31.05
C ASP A 791 65.86 6.32 32.55
N TYR A 792 67.07 6.61 33.02
CA TYR A 792 67.47 6.38 34.40
C TYR A 792 66.69 7.22 35.44
N ASP A 793 66.35 8.48 35.13
CA ASP A 793 65.69 9.35 36.11
C ASP A 793 64.18 9.11 36.15
N ASN A 794 63.58 8.70 35.03
CA ASN A 794 62.26 8.09 35.01
C ASN A 794 62.24 6.69 35.68
N ALA A 795 63.29 5.89 35.57
CA ALA A 795 63.44 4.62 36.30
C ALA A 795 63.48 4.84 37.82
N VAL A 796 64.31 5.76 38.32
CA VAL A 796 64.32 6.17 39.73
C VAL A 796 62.94 6.69 40.18
N SER A 797 62.26 7.47 39.32
CA SER A 797 60.94 8.04 39.60
C SER A 797 59.80 7.02 39.55
N HIS A 798 59.91 5.98 38.72
CA HIS A 798 58.95 4.88 38.64
C HIS A 798 59.00 4.05 39.93
N VAL A 799 60.19 3.63 40.36
CA VAL A 799 60.34 2.78 41.55
C VAL A 799 59.86 3.46 42.82
N LYS A 800 60.17 4.76 43.00
CA LYS A 800 59.66 5.58 44.12
C LYS A 800 58.12 5.69 44.17
N LYS A 801 57.42 5.34 43.10
CA LYS A 801 55.94 5.34 43.01
C LYS A 801 55.34 3.94 43.11
N MET A 802 56.14 2.88 43.15
CA MET A 802 55.65 1.50 43.24
C MET A 802 54.98 1.25 44.60
N LYS A 803 53.86 0.50 44.57
CA LYS A 803 53.10 0.06 45.75
C LYS A 803 52.93 -1.46 45.81
N THR A 804 53.78 -2.20 45.11
CA THR A 804 53.76 -3.67 45.04
C THR A 804 53.93 -4.26 46.45
N GLY A 805 53.09 -5.23 46.81
CA GLY A 805 53.06 -5.80 48.17
C GLY A 805 52.55 -4.84 49.27
N GLY A 806 52.05 -3.65 48.92
CA GLY A 806 51.73 -2.59 49.87
C GLY A 806 52.93 -1.76 50.33
N TYR A 807 54.15 -2.16 49.98
CA TYR A 807 55.40 -1.48 50.32
C TYR A 807 55.64 -0.23 49.47
N GLN A 808 56.31 0.78 50.05
CA GLN A 808 56.59 2.08 49.42
C GLN A 808 58.09 2.45 49.43
N ASP A 809 58.92 1.65 50.08
CA ASP A 809 60.38 1.78 50.24
C ASP A 809 61.17 1.06 49.14
N TRP A 810 60.55 0.85 47.97
CA TRP A 810 61.19 0.26 46.80
C TRP A 810 62.34 1.14 46.29
N ARG A 811 63.43 0.50 45.85
CA ARG A 811 64.60 1.17 45.26
C ARG A 811 65.18 0.40 44.07
N LEU A 812 66.04 1.07 43.31
CA LEU A 812 66.94 0.38 42.38
C LEU A 812 67.90 -0.54 43.16
N PRO A 813 68.21 -1.73 42.61
CA PRO A 813 69.22 -2.63 43.18
C PRO A 813 70.63 -2.14 42.88
N THR A 814 71.61 -2.56 43.68
CA THR A 814 73.02 -2.37 43.30
C THR A 814 73.43 -3.38 42.21
N ARG A 815 74.57 -3.13 41.55
CA ARG A 815 75.14 -4.07 40.57
C ARG A 815 75.35 -5.46 41.19
N GLU A 816 75.88 -5.49 42.39
CA GLU A 816 76.22 -6.70 43.15
C GLU A 816 74.97 -7.49 43.58
N GLU A 817 73.83 -6.81 43.81
CA GLU A 817 72.53 -7.42 44.10
C GLU A 817 71.93 -8.08 42.84
N LEU A 818 71.94 -7.40 41.68
CA LEU A 818 71.46 -7.96 40.41
C LEU A 818 72.33 -9.14 39.94
N GLU A 819 73.65 -9.02 40.02
CA GLU A 819 74.57 -10.14 39.74
C GLU A 819 74.31 -11.34 40.65
N THR A 820 73.80 -11.11 41.86
CA THR A 820 73.50 -12.18 42.83
C THR A 820 72.20 -12.92 42.54
N ILE A 821 71.31 -12.39 41.69
CA ILE A 821 70.11 -13.10 41.21
C ILE A 821 70.22 -13.63 39.77
N TYR A 822 70.94 -12.95 38.87
CA TYR A 822 71.09 -13.37 37.46
C TYR A 822 72.38 -14.14 37.15
N LYS A 823 73.48 -13.88 37.86
CA LYS A 823 74.80 -14.47 37.54
C LYS A 823 75.21 -15.63 38.47
N LYS A 824 74.37 -16.00 39.45
CA LYS A 824 74.68 -17.03 40.47
C LYS A 824 73.51 -18.00 40.66
N LYS A 825 73.76 -19.31 40.55
CA LYS A 825 72.75 -20.36 40.76
C LYS A 825 72.25 -20.40 42.23
N PRO A 826 70.98 -20.76 42.48
CA PRO A 826 69.90 -20.82 41.49
C PRO A 826 69.55 -19.42 40.96
N TYR A 827 69.37 -19.32 39.64
CA TYR A 827 69.08 -18.05 38.96
C TYR A 827 67.62 -17.64 39.17
N PHE A 828 67.35 -16.35 39.32
CA PHE A 828 65.98 -15.84 39.30
C PHE A 828 65.43 -15.91 37.86
N PRO A 829 64.13 -16.24 37.65
CA PRO A 829 63.57 -16.34 36.31
C PRO A 829 63.80 -15.10 35.43
N GLN A 830 64.21 -15.36 34.19
CA GLN A 830 64.43 -14.35 33.18
C GLN A 830 63.10 -13.85 32.60
N THR A 831 63.16 -12.65 32.05
CA THR A 831 62.06 -11.93 31.39
C THR A 831 62.62 -11.28 30.12
N GLU A 832 61.78 -10.58 29.35
CA GLU A 832 62.15 -10.00 28.07
C GLU A 832 63.12 -8.80 28.17
N ALA A 833 63.30 -8.22 29.37
CA ALA A 833 64.29 -7.18 29.62
C ALA A 833 65.73 -7.69 29.38
N PRO A 834 66.50 -7.13 28.41
CA PRO A 834 67.86 -7.57 28.13
C PRO A 834 68.85 -7.17 29.24
N TRP A 835 68.62 -6.04 29.91
CA TRP A 835 69.45 -5.54 31.01
C TRP A 835 68.67 -4.62 31.94
N TYR A 836 69.23 -4.38 33.13
CA TYR A 836 68.61 -3.60 34.20
C TYR A 836 69.49 -2.44 34.69
N TRP A 837 68.86 -1.30 35.00
CA TRP A 837 69.49 -0.18 35.71
C TRP A 837 69.90 -0.57 37.14
N THR A 838 71.12 -0.19 37.55
CA THR A 838 71.56 -0.26 38.94
C THR A 838 71.46 1.09 39.63
N SER A 839 71.53 1.13 40.96
CA SER A 839 71.47 2.36 41.76
C SER A 839 72.72 3.26 41.72
N LYS A 840 73.76 2.92 40.92
CA LYS A 840 75.03 3.66 40.85
C LYS A 840 75.19 4.37 39.50
N SER A 841 75.09 5.69 39.54
CA SER A 841 75.39 6.58 38.41
C SER A 841 76.66 7.42 38.67
N TYR A 842 77.42 7.67 37.62
CA TYR A 842 78.68 8.40 37.62
C TYR A 842 78.60 9.56 36.62
N SER A 843 79.32 10.65 36.89
CA SER A 843 79.50 11.72 35.90
C SER A 843 80.70 11.39 35.02
N ARG A 844 80.54 11.51 33.69
CA ARG A 844 81.58 11.31 32.69
C ARG A 844 81.69 12.59 31.85
N TYR A 845 82.91 12.86 31.37
CA TYR A 845 83.19 13.99 30.49
C TYR A 845 83.93 13.47 29.27
N SER A 846 83.33 13.63 28.09
CA SER A 846 84.04 13.51 26.80
C SER A 846 83.77 14.76 25.98
N ASP A 847 82.50 14.95 25.58
CA ASP A 847 82.02 15.99 24.69
C ASP A 847 80.99 16.90 25.41
N GLY A 848 81.10 16.95 26.73
CA GLY A 848 80.13 17.51 27.66
C GLY A 848 79.94 16.60 28.89
N TRP A 849 79.20 17.09 29.89
CA TRP A 849 78.83 16.30 31.07
C TRP A 849 77.72 15.30 30.73
N SER A 850 78.07 14.01 30.67
CA SER A 850 77.10 12.92 30.60
C SER A 850 77.03 12.17 31.94
N LYS A 851 75.86 11.58 32.20
CA LYS A 851 75.61 10.73 33.36
C LYS A 851 75.59 9.30 32.85
N VAL A 852 76.48 8.44 33.33
CA VAL A 852 76.54 7.02 32.96
C VAL A 852 76.18 6.15 34.16
N VAL A 853 75.60 4.98 33.93
CA VAL A 853 75.09 4.11 35.00
C VAL A 853 75.65 2.69 34.79
N ASP A 854 76.04 2.02 35.87
CA ASP A 854 76.35 0.58 35.79
C ASP A 854 75.06 -0.19 35.43
N ILE A 855 75.14 -1.13 34.49
CA ILE A 855 74.03 -2.02 34.12
C ILE A 855 74.39 -3.49 34.39
N VAL A 856 73.39 -4.36 34.52
CA VAL A 856 73.57 -5.82 34.55
C VAL A 856 72.64 -6.47 33.54
N THR A 857 73.17 -7.33 32.67
CA THR A 857 72.38 -8.09 31.70
C THR A 857 71.61 -9.21 32.38
N SER A 858 70.38 -9.49 31.91
CA SER A 858 69.52 -10.55 32.46
C SER A 858 70.02 -11.96 32.13
N SER A 859 71.00 -12.09 31.23
CA SER A 859 71.58 -13.36 30.81
C SER A 859 72.24 -14.12 31.97
N ASN A 860 72.16 -15.45 31.96
CA ASN A 860 72.82 -16.31 32.96
C ASN A 860 74.33 -16.53 32.68
N GLN A 861 74.90 -15.80 31.71
CA GLN A 861 76.33 -15.83 31.38
C GLN A 861 77.08 -14.81 32.23
N ALA A 862 78.28 -15.18 32.71
CA ALA A 862 79.16 -14.28 33.43
C ALA A 862 79.63 -13.13 32.53
N GLU A 863 79.56 -11.89 33.03
CA GLU A 863 80.04 -10.71 32.30
C GLU A 863 81.56 -10.59 32.42
N SER A 864 82.26 -10.49 31.29
CA SER A 864 83.72 -10.38 31.22
C SER A 864 84.27 -8.99 31.59
N ALA A 865 83.42 -7.96 31.60
CA ALA A 865 83.75 -6.61 32.01
C ALA A 865 82.49 -5.90 32.57
N LYS A 866 82.68 -4.85 33.38
CA LYS A 866 81.56 -3.98 33.79
C LYS A 866 81.00 -3.22 32.59
N GLN A 867 79.70 -3.29 32.38
CA GLN A 867 78.98 -2.54 31.36
C GLN A 867 78.38 -1.26 31.95
N GLN A 868 78.48 -0.17 31.20
CA GLN A 868 77.95 1.15 31.55
C GLN A 868 77.25 1.77 30.33
N VAL A 869 76.14 2.46 30.58
CA VAL A 869 75.27 3.06 29.55
C VAL A 869 74.94 4.51 29.95
N ASP A 870 74.72 5.40 28.98
CA ASP A 870 74.28 6.78 29.24
C ASP A 870 72.87 6.78 29.85
N ALA A 871 72.65 7.60 30.87
CA ALA A 871 71.41 7.66 31.66
C ALA A 871 70.16 8.02 30.85
N ARG A 872 70.30 8.52 29.62
CA ARG A 872 69.19 8.85 28.70
C ARG A 872 68.70 7.65 27.87
N GLU A 873 69.41 6.54 27.91
CA GLU A 873 69.13 5.35 27.08
C GLU A 873 67.92 4.54 27.54
N CYS A 874 67.47 3.64 26.65
CA CYS A 874 66.34 2.75 26.86
C CYS A 874 66.68 1.58 27.80
N GLY A 875 66.31 1.67 29.09
CA GLY A 875 66.60 0.65 30.11
C GLY A 875 65.39 0.13 30.90
N TRP A 876 65.59 -0.94 31.67
CA TRP A 876 64.54 -1.60 32.46
C TRP A 876 64.88 -1.73 33.94
N VAL A 877 63.87 -2.07 34.75
CA VAL A 877 63.96 -2.05 36.21
C VAL A 877 63.32 -3.27 36.86
N ARG A 878 64.06 -3.97 37.71
CA ARG A 878 63.53 -4.89 38.72
C ARG A 878 63.77 -4.28 40.10
N ALA A 879 62.70 -3.98 40.83
CA ALA A 879 62.78 -3.27 42.10
C ALA A 879 63.16 -4.20 43.25
N VAL A 880 63.86 -3.66 44.24
CA VAL A 880 64.26 -4.36 45.46
C VAL A 880 63.98 -3.51 46.70
N ARG A 881 63.75 -4.17 47.85
CA ARG A 881 63.65 -3.59 49.19
C ARG A 881 64.28 -4.53 50.24
N LYS A 882 64.35 -4.10 51.50
CA LYS A 882 64.88 -4.88 52.63
C LYS A 882 63.79 -5.37 53.60
#